data_AF-A0A5E8B694-F1
#
_entry.id   AF-A0A5E8B694-F1
#
_cell.length_a   1.000
_cell.length_b   1.000
_cell.length_c   1.000
_cell.angle_alpha   90.00
_cell.angle_beta   90.00
_cell.angle_gamma   90.00
#
_symmetry.space_group_name_H-M   'P 1'
#
loop_
_entity.id
_entity.type
_entity.pdbx_description
1 polymer ?
#
loop_
_entity_poly.entity_id
_entity_poly.type
_entity_poly.pdbx_seq_one_letter_code
_entity_poly.pdbx_strand_id
1 'polypeptide(L)'
;MEDRLELAVNTALSGSSNLKQEAIDYCNLVKNSPDGWKTGLALFADSTTQRSDTARFFSLQIVDAALPNLQASDLSSAKSSIFSYILKSIESSSSSSSSSTSSSSSSSSSSSSSSSSNPFGESFLRNKLAQTLSYLFILTYNTSLWPSFFDDLIATLSPPTFANQRAVDLYLRVLLAVHAEIGDNLIVRDQGTTKRNNILKDLIRDRAVSKLAESWRHILQTYSKNNDKESQTIIDSCLKVIGGWVSWIDITLIVNPSYLQTIFSFLSNTSPHKLTTCDTLLEIISKKMKPGDKLELLQLLDLKNIISQLSNNQDLELEERLAKLSNVVVIELVHILDGSTSTAARVPLTPDISQKAEALLIDFMPTIIHYLSNEYDDTSSQVFPCVGEYLVFVRTESKQAKASVDTSKMQRNKDTGYIADFPPDSTFISSTRREILQLLLTKIIVKMRYDNDASWTGGDDESETEFLDIRSRLKVLQDQIASIDMDLYIDGIISIVTTSFDPSAVSSWQDVELGLFELSAYSESLRNGAVAVVKGVETRASRTLYELFFKMIESNVVAMNHPSIQLHYMELVNRHSMFFSSSNSDALAKVLESFVSPLGIHNSNRRVQVRSWYLFFRFVKSVRGILRANVAEMVFTSIQSSLLQIKAEVPLKDDESEISGTEASGAGFFDSQLYLFELCGLLLSNHHKRDASSNDAFSTVLDNKKQLMLLRSLLQPIYNDVEQNLGKPEDDTLAALQVHHDIMAIGTFARGFNEVGTAANANSDTVRGGMDSEVAEEFRTATRVVITSLERMGRAEVIRDGARFAISRLIPVLGSTILSEVTRLISCMLELSKLEELADFLGFLGQLVHNFREEPGVYEMFDTLMAPLFSRITSALTKADEEAVASGGATDARILKRELRKSYLTFLYNLFNNGMGSILFSPTNAPKIYEPVLQSLLIYSADVEGDSGSAKVAVLCLNKMLQIWGTGENSQEGKPVPGFKEFTLQHISRITWEIPTRPNFNTRDAVMRGLLGDLATVQREIYAKYGDVYIQFLQAQYLPSIGLPNEYISEYVQNLQGQNTKQFKVFYIQMISALTNK
;
A
#
# COMPACT_ATOMS: atom_id res chain seq x y z
N MET A 1 22.22 1.12 -48.57
CA MET A 1 21.30 0.74 -47.47
C MET A 1 21.17 1.86 -46.44
N GLU A 2 22.25 2.59 -46.16
CA GLU A 2 22.29 3.76 -45.28
C GLU A 2 21.22 4.82 -45.62
N ASP A 3 21.12 5.25 -46.89
CA ASP A 3 20.13 6.26 -47.31
C ASP A 3 18.68 5.79 -47.12
N ARG A 4 18.42 4.49 -47.26
CA ARG A 4 17.09 3.90 -47.04
C ARG A 4 16.74 3.85 -45.56
N LEU A 5 17.74 3.62 -44.71
CA LEU A 5 17.57 3.62 -43.25
C LEU A 5 17.29 5.04 -42.74
N GLU A 6 18.03 6.04 -43.24
CA GLU A 6 17.79 7.45 -42.90
C GLU A 6 16.39 7.92 -43.33
N LEU A 7 15.96 7.55 -44.55
CA LEU A 7 14.61 7.85 -45.02
C LEU A 7 13.53 7.16 -44.18
N ALA A 8 13.73 5.89 -43.81
CA ALA A 8 12.80 5.16 -42.95
C ALA A 8 12.69 5.81 -41.56
N VAL A 9 13.79 6.19 -40.93
CA VAL A 9 13.77 6.86 -39.61
C VAL A 9 13.04 8.21 -39.69
N ASN A 10 13.32 9.01 -40.72
CA ASN A 10 12.65 10.30 -40.90
C ASN A 10 11.15 10.13 -41.19
N THR A 11 10.77 9.09 -41.95
CA THR A 11 9.37 8.76 -42.25
C THR A 11 8.63 8.21 -41.03
N ALA A 12 9.31 7.46 -40.15
CA ALA A 12 8.73 7.02 -38.89
C ALA A 12 8.42 8.19 -37.94
N LEU A 13 9.19 9.28 -38.00
CA LEU A 13 8.99 10.47 -37.17
C LEU A 13 7.96 11.45 -37.75
N SER A 14 7.85 11.56 -39.07
CA SER A 14 7.05 12.61 -39.76
C SER A 14 5.93 12.09 -40.68
N GLY A 15 5.84 10.78 -40.91
CA GLY A 15 4.94 10.17 -41.89
C GLY A 15 3.49 9.99 -41.43
N SER A 16 2.58 9.82 -42.40
CA SER A 16 1.18 9.45 -42.19
C SER A 16 1.03 7.99 -41.73
N SER A 17 -0.06 7.65 -41.03
CA SER A 17 -0.25 6.39 -40.27
C SER A 17 0.24 5.11 -40.97
N ASN A 18 -0.08 4.92 -42.26
CA ASN A 18 0.31 3.71 -43.00
C ASN A 18 1.80 3.68 -43.37
N LEU A 19 2.36 4.80 -43.85
CA LEU A 19 3.79 4.90 -44.20
C LEU A 19 4.67 4.85 -42.95
N LYS A 20 4.15 5.34 -41.82
CA LYS A 20 4.80 5.26 -40.51
C LYS A 20 4.96 3.81 -40.07
N GLN A 21 3.92 2.98 -40.22
CA GLN A 21 3.98 1.57 -39.85
C GLN A 21 4.99 0.81 -40.71
N GLU A 22 4.98 1.00 -42.03
CA GLU A 22 5.94 0.38 -42.95
C GLU A 22 7.39 0.80 -42.64
N ALA A 23 7.61 2.07 -42.30
CA ALA A 23 8.91 2.58 -41.88
C ALA A 23 9.38 1.97 -40.54
N ILE A 24 8.48 1.80 -39.57
CA ILE A 24 8.78 1.14 -38.28
C ILE A 24 9.12 -0.34 -38.51
N ASP A 25 8.36 -1.04 -39.33
CA ASP A 25 8.59 -2.45 -39.66
C ASP A 25 9.94 -2.65 -40.35
N TYR A 26 10.31 -1.75 -41.28
CA TYR A 26 11.63 -1.75 -41.90
C TYR A 26 12.75 -1.48 -40.89
N CYS A 27 12.59 -0.51 -39.99
CA CYS A 27 13.54 -0.22 -38.92
C CYS A 27 13.74 -1.44 -37.98
N ASN A 28 12.66 -2.13 -37.63
CA ASN A 28 12.72 -3.36 -36.82
C ASN A 28 13.38 -4.51 -37.57
N LEU A 29 13.14 -4.65 -38.87
CA LEU A 29 13.79 -5.65 -39.72
C LEU A 29 15.31 -5.45 -39.74
N VAL A 30 15.77 -4.20 -39.93
CA VAL A 30 17.21 -3.89 -39.89
C VAL A 30 17.79 -4.13 -38.50
N LYS A 31 17.07 -3.77 -37.43
CA LYS A 31 17.51 -3.99 -36.05
C LYS A 31 17.67 -5.47 -35.69
N ASN A 32 16.81 -6.34 -36.22
CA ASN A 32 16.84 -7.78 -35.97
C ASN A 32 17.77 -8.54 -36.94
N SER A 33 18.29 -7.88 -37.97
CA SER A 33 19.19 -8.50 -38.95
C SER A 33 20.60 -8.71 -38.36
N PRO A 34 21.23 -9.88 -38.59
CA PRO A 34 22.58 -10.16 -38.06
C PRO A 34 23.67 -9.23 -38.60
N ASP A 35 23.47 -8.63 -39.79
CA ASP A 35 24.38 -7.65 -40.40
C ASP A 35 23.89 -6.20 -40.25
N GLY A 36 22.75 -5.97 -39.60
CA GLY A 36 22.17 -4.64 -39.41
C GLY A 36 23.11 -3.67 -38.70
N TRP A 37 23.88 -4.16 -37.72
CA TRP A 37 24.85 -3.36 -36.97
C TRP A 37 25.99 -2.80 -37.82
N LYS A 38 26.40 -3.48 -38.91
CA LYS A 38 27.43 -2.96 -39.83
C LYS A 38 26.92 -1.73 -40.59
N THR A 39 25.66 -1.79 -41.01
CA THR A 39 24.98 -0.66 -41.68
C THR A 39 24.78 0.50 -40.69
N GLY A 40 24.39 0.19 -39.44
CA GLY A 40 24.28 1.20 -38.39
C GLY A 40 25.63 1.86 -38.06
N LEU A 41 26.69 1.07 -37.94
CA LEU A 41 28.02 1.57 -37.62
C LEU A 41 28.63 2.39 -38.76
N ALA A 42 28.43 2.01 -40.01
CA ALA A 42 28.80 2.81 -41.17
C ALA A 42 28.05 4.14 -41.21
N LEU A 43 26.73 4.12 -40.97
CA LEU A 43 25.91 5.34 -40.92
C LEU A 43 26.35 6.29 -39.80
N PHE A 44 26.76 5.75 -38.65
CA PHE A 44 27.24 6.57 -37.53
C PHE A 44 28.63 7.16 -37.77
N ALA A 45 29.55 6.36 -38.31
CA ALA A 45 30.97 6.69 -38.44
C ALA A 45 31.32 7.47 -39.71
N ASP A 46 30.41 7.58 -40.68
CA ASP A 46 30.61 8.40 -41.87
C ASP A 46 30.67 9.89 -41.51
N SER A 47 31.89 10.43 -41.50
CA SER A 47 32.15 11.86 -41.25
C SER A 47 32.10 12.69 -42.54
N THR A 48 31.83 12.09 -43.71
CA THR A 48 31.90 12.75 -45.02
C THR A 48 30.56 13.29 -45.49
N THR A 49 29.44 12.70 -45.06
CA THR A 49 28.08 13.20 -45.29
C THR A 49 27.47 13.66 -43.97
N GLN A 50 26.90 14.88 -43.91
CA GLN A 50 26.14 15.34 -42.75
C GLN A 50 24.80 14.59 -42.69
N ARG A 51 24.81 13.40 -42.06
CA ARG A 51 23.62 12.57 -41.80
C ARG A 51 22.76 13.15 -40.67
N SER A 52 21.45 12.90 -40.68
CA SER A 52 20.55 13.41 -39.64
C SER A 52 20.88 12.84 -38.24
N ASP A 53 20.85 13.70 -37.21
CA ASP A 53 21.16 13.28 -35.82
C ASP A 53 20.19 12.20 -35.31
N THR A 54 18.95 12.17 -35.80
CA THR A 54 17.95 11.14 -35.50
C THR A 54 18.31 9.77 -36.09
N ALA A 55 18.78 9.74 -37.34
CA ALA A 55 19.25 8.50 -37.98
C ALA A 55 20.51 7.99 -37.29
N ARG A 56 21.43 8.89 -36.90
CA ARG A 56 22.64 8.54 -36.14
C ARG A 56 22.30 7.97 -34.77
N PHE A 57 21.31 8.52 -34.07
CA PHE A 57 20.83 7.96 -32.81
C PHE A 57 20.24 6.56 -32.98
N PHE A 58 19.37 6.36 -33.98
CA PHE A 58 18.81 5.03 -34.27
C PHE A 58 19.89 4.02 -34.66
N SER A 59 20.91 4.45 -35.40
CA SER A 59 22.03 3.59 -35.79
C SER A 59 22.80 3.04 -34.59
N LEU A 60 23.01 3.86 -33.55
CA LEU A 60 23.58 3.40 -32.27
C LEU A 60 22.66 2.42 -31.54
N GLN A 61 21.33 2.58 -31.62
CA GLN A 61 20.39 1.60 -31.06
C GLN A 61 20.47 0.24 -31.76
N ILE A 62 20.70 0.21 -33.08
CA ILE A 62 20.92 -1.03 -33.83
C ILE A 62 22.22 -1.70 -33.36
N VAL A 63 23.29 -0.92 -33.20
CA VAL A 63 24.58 -1.42 -32.71
C VAL A 63 24.40 -2.01 -31.30
N ASP A 64 23.79 -1.28 -30.37
CA ASP A 64 23.57 -1.73 -28.99
C ASP A 64 22.79 -3.05 -28.90
N ALA A 65 21.75 -3.22 -29.73
CA ALA A 65 20.96 -4.44 -29.78
C ALA A 65 21.78 -5.65 -30.27
N ALA A 66 22.76 -5.43 -31.14
CA ALA A 66 23.62 -6.48 -31.66
C ALA A 66 24.79 -6.81 -30.71
N LEU A 67 25.30 -5.85 -29.93
CA LEU A 67 26.50 -5.98 -29.10
C LEU A 67 26.59 -7.29 -28.28
N PRO A 68 25.56 -7.74 -27.56
CA PRO A 68 25.64 -8.96 -26.74
C PRO A 68 25.86 -10.25 -27.55
N ASN A 69 25.48 -10.25 -28.83
CA ASN A 69 25.52 -11.42 -29.72
C ASN A 69 26.77 -11.43 -30.63
N LEU A 70 27.61 -10.40 -30.58
CA LEU A 70 28.79 -10.27 -31.44
C LEU A 70 29.97 -11.10 -30.95
N GLN A 71 30.77 -11.58 -31.90
CA GLN A 71 32.03 -12.27 -31.64
C GLN A 71 33.16 -11.28 -31.31
N ALA A 72 34.25 -11.78 -30.72
CA ALA A 72 35.39 -10.96 -30.27
C ALA A 72 36.02 -10.10 -31.39
N SER A 73 36.10 -10.61 -32.63
CA SER A 73 36.61 -9.86 -33.79
C SER A 73 35.71 -8.70 -34.19
N ASP A 74 34.39 -8.92 -34.17
CA ASP A 74 33.39 -7.93 -34.54
C ASP A 74 33.31 -6.82 -33.49
N LEU A 75 33.39 -7.18 -32.20
CA LEU A 75 33.50 -6.22 -31.10
C LEU A 75 34.74 -5.33 -31.23
N SER A 76 35.88 -5.90 -31.64
CA SER A 76 37.10 -5.11 -31.91
C SER A 76 36.90 -4.14 -33.07
N SER A 77 36.21 -4.56 -34.14
CA SER A 77 35.92 -3.68 -35.28
C SER A 77 34.98 -2.53 -34.88
N ALA A 78 33.96 -2.82 -34.06
CA ALA A 78 33.01 -1.83 -33.59
C ALA A 78 33.69 -0.81 -32.68
N LYS A 79 34.52 -1.29 -31.75
CA LYS A 79 35.41 -0.47 -30.92
C LYS A 79 36.28 0.46 -31.76
N SER A 80 37.03 -0.08 -32.72
CA SER A 80 37.98 0.71 -33.51
C SER A 80 37.29 1.80 -34.33
N SER A 81 36.15 1.49 -34.95
CA SER A 81 35.38 2.46 -35.72
C SER A 81 34.82 3.58 -34.85
N ILE A 82 34.16 3.26 -33.74
CA ILE A 82 33.58 4.27 -32.84
C ILE A 82 34.67 5.13 -32.19
N PHE A 83 35.79 4.52 -31.75
CA PHE A 83 36.89 5.29 -31.15
C PHE A 83 37.62 6.16 -32.18
N SER A 84 37.81 5.67 -33.41
CA SER A 84 38.38 6.48 -34.49
C SER A 84 37.49 7.67 -34.87
N TYR A 85 36.17 7.50 -34.78
CA TYR A 85 35.22 8.59 -34.96
C TYR A 85 35.40 9.66 -33.88
N ILE A 86 35.54 9.26 -32.60
CA ILE A 86 35.78 10.18 -31.48
C ILE A 86 37.06 10.98 -31.68
N LEU A 87 38.17 10.33 -32.04
CA LEU A 87 39.45 11.00 -32.29
C LEU A 87 39.34 12.01 -33.44
N LYS A 88 38.74 11.63 -34.57
CA LYS A 88 38.53 12.53 -35.72
C LYS A 88 37.62 13.73 -35.39
N SER A 89 36.56 13.51 -34.61
CA SER A 89 35.68 14.59 -34.15
C SER A 89 36.39 15.58 -33.22
N ILE A 90 37.37 15.11 -32.44
CA ILE A 90 38.20 15.96 -31.57
C ILE A 90 39.25 16.72 -32.39
N GLU A 91 39.94 16.05 -33.32
CA GLU A 91 41.01 16.64 -34.15
C GLU A 91 40.49 17.68 -35.16
N SER A 92 39.34 17.43 -35.79
CA SER A 92 38.70 18.41 -36.70
C SER A 92 38.35 19.73 -36.01
N SER A 93 38.21 19.71 -34.68
CA SER A 93 37.90 20.88 -33.87
C SER A 93 39.14 21.72 -33.54
N SER A 94 40.30 21.10 -33.27
CA SER A 94 41.52 21.85 -32.90
C SER A 94 42.05 22.71 -34.04
N SER A 95 41.82 22.32 -35.30
CA SER A 95 42.13 23.12 -36.49
C SER A 95 41.26 24.36 -36.68
N SER A 96 40.06 24.40 -36.10
CA SER A 96 39.12 25.52 -36.26
C SER A 96 39.36 26.68 -35.30
N SER A 97 40.07 26.44 -34.19
CA SER A 97 40.40 27.47 -33.19
C SER A 97 41.64 28.31 -33.52
N SER A 98 42.46 27.93 -34.51
CA SER A 98 43.70 28.65 -34.86
C SER A 98 43.58 29.68 -35.99
N SER A 99 42.39 29.88 -36.57
CA SER A 99 42.19 30.76 -37.74
C SER A 99 41.14 31.86 -37.51
N SER A 100 41.18 32.53 -36.36
CA SER A 100 40.37 33.74 -36.11
C SER A 100 41.26 34.96 -35.85
N THR A 101 41.98 35.39 -36.89
CA THR A 101 42.49 36.78 -36.96
C THR A 101 42.03 37.38 -38.29
N SER A 102 41.29 38.48 -38.18
CA SER A 102 40.90 39.43 -39.24
C SER A 102 40.00 38.95 -40.39
N SER A 103 38.70 39.27 -40.31
CA SER A 103 38.10 40.30 -41.19
C SER A 103 36.61 40.48 -40.92
N SER A 104 36.26 41.72 -40.61
CA SER A 104 34.92 42.29 -40.50
C SER A 104 34.32 42.59 -41.88
N SER A 105 33.06 42.24 -42.14
CA SER A 105 32.05 43.15 -42.74
C SER A 105 30.71 42.47 -43.06
N SER A 106 29.65 42.99 -42.42
CA SER A 106 28.29 43.30 -42.89
C SER A 106 27.40 42.31 -43.68
N SER A 107 26.21 42.13 -43.09
CA SER A 107 24.85 42.29 -43.67
C SER A 107 23.96 41.06 -43.96
N SER A 108 22.96 40.93 -43.06
CA SER A 108 21.51 40.69 -43.26
C SER A 108 20.94 39.40 -43.86
N SER A 109 20.19 38.72 -42.96
CA SER A 109 18.83 38.13 -43.12
C SER A 109 18.61 36.92 -44.04
N SER A 110 18.57 35.74 -43.42
CA SER A 110 17.42 34.82 -43.47
C SER A 110 17.56 33.75 -42.38
N SER A 111 16.46 33.51 -41.67
CA SER A 111 16.33 32.69 -40.48
C SER A 111 16.33 31.19 -40.83
N SER A 112 17.50 30.57 -40.71
CA SER A 112 17.65 29.15 -40.40
C SER A 112 18.79 29.08 -39.39
N SER A 113 18.44 28.74 -38.15
CA SER A 113 19.31 28.65 -36.98
C SER A 113 20.63 27.95 -37.28
N SER A 114 21.68 28.75 -37.50
CA SER A 114 23.07 28.31 -37.52
C SER A 114 23.48 27.95 -36.09
N SER A 115 23.18 26.71 -35.70
CA SER A 115 23.79 26.09 -34.52
C SER A 115 25.30 25.96 -34.76
N SER A 116 26.08 26.40 -33.79
CA SER A 116 27.50 26.12 -33.71
C SER A 116 27.71 24.59 -33.75
N SER A 117 28.07 24.05 -34.91
CA SER A 117 28.10 22.59 -35.14
C SER A 117 29.11 21.90 -34.24
N ASN A 118 28.65 21.39 -33.09
CA ASN A 118 29.43 20.49 -32.25
C ASN A 118 29.50 19.14 -33.00
N PRO A 119 30.69 18.60 -33.35
CA PRO A 119 30.81 17.41 -34.18
C PRO A 119 30.19 16.15 -33.54
N PHE A 120 29.96 16.17 -32.22
CA PHE A 120 29.26 15.11 -31.51
C PHE A 120 27.71 15.23 -31.53
N GLY A 121 27.16 16.21 -32.22
CA GLY A 121 25.72 16.47 -32.32
C GLY A 121 25.08 16.99 -31.04
N GLU A 122 23.76 16.90 -30.97
CA GLU A 122 22.95 17.32 -29.83
C GLU A 122 23.16 16.45 -28.57
N SER A 123 22.65 16.93 -27.42
CA SER A 123 22.76 16.28 -26.09
C SER A 123 22.33 14.81 -26.10
N PHE A 124 21.21 14.49 -26.78
CA PHE A 124 20.68 13.12 -26.84
C PHE A 124 21.62 12.16 -27.58
N LEU A 125 22.32 12.63 -28.61
CA LEU A 125 23.27 11.82 -29.38
C LEU A 125 24.52 11.52 -28.54
N ARG A 126 25.02 12.49 -27.77
CA ARG A 126 26.16 12.31 -26.85
C ARG A 126 25.84 11.32 -25.74
N ASN A 127 24.64 11.40 -25.16
CA ASN A 127 24.17 10.44 -24.16
C ASN A 127 24.10 9.02 -24.74
N LYS A 128 23.58 8.89 -25.98
CA LYS A 128 23.52 7.60 -26.66
C LYS A 128 24.90 7.03 -26.96
N LEU A 129 25.82 7.86 -27.45
CA LEU A 129 27.21 7.46 -27.68
C LEU A 129 27.88 7.01 -26.37
N ALA A 130 27.64 7.71 -25.26
CA ALA A 130 28.16 7.33 -23.95
C ALA A 130 27.59 5.97 -23.47
N GLN A 131 26.32 5.70 -23.73
CA GLN A 131 25.68 4.40 -23.45
C GLN A 131 26.26 3.28 -24.32
N THR A 132 26.44 3.49 -25.63
CA THR A 132 27.06 2.49 -26.51
C THR A 132 28.50 2.19 -26.08
N LEU A 133 29.26 3.21 -25.65
CA LEU A 133 30.59 3.03 -25.08
C LEU A 133 30.58 2.26 -23.76
N SER A 134 29.58 2.46 -22.89
CA SER A 134 29.46 1.69 -21.64
C SER A 134 29.14 0.22 -21.89
N TYR A 135 28.29 -0.10 -22.89
CA TYR A 135 28.05 -1.49 -23.32
C TYR A 135 29.28 -2.14 -23.93
N LEU A 136 30.01 -1.43 -24.78
CA LEU A 136 31.29 -1.91 -25.29
C LEU A 136 32.29 -2.16 -24.15
N PHE A 137 32.39 -1.26 -23.18
CA PHE A 137 33.21 -1.43 -21.99
C PHE A 137 32.84 -2.72 -21.23
N ILE A 138 31.56 -2.94 -20.96
CA ILE A 138 31.07 -4.12 -20.24
C ILE A 138 31.51 -5.43 -20.91
N LEU A 139 31.43 -5.50 -22.24
CA LEU A 139 31.76 -6.70 -23.01
C LEU A 139 33.27 -6.89 -23.22
N THR A 140 34.03 -5.80 -23.35
CA THR A 140 35.45 -5.85 -23.77
C THR A 140 36.45 -5.74 -22.63
N TYR A 141 36.08 -5.16 -21.49
CA TYR A 141 37.01 -4.89 -20.38
C TYR A 141 37.39 -6.17 -19.62
N ASN A 142 36.41 -7.02 -19.32
CA ASN A 142 36.63 -8.30 -18.64
C ASN A 142 37.38 -9.31 -19.53
N THR A 143 37.03 -9.37 -20.82
CA THR A 143 37.64 -10.24 -21.82
C THR A 143 39.03 -9.78 -22.27
N SER A 144 39.55 -8.68 -21.69
CA SER A 144 40.85 -8.08 -22.02
C SER A 144 41.03 -7.69 -23.49
N LEU A 145 39.93 -7.51 -24.22
CA LEU A 145 39.92 -6.93 -25.58
C LEU A 145 40.21 -5.41 -25.55
N TRP A 146 39.87 -4.74 -24.44
CA TRP A 146 40.15 -3.32 -24.24
C TRP A 146 40.58 -2.98 -22.80
N PRO A 147 41.78 -3.41 -22.36
CA PRO A 147 42.24 -3.14 -21.00
C PRO A 147 42.57 -1.66 -20.77
N SER A 148 42.98 -0.94 -21.82
CA SER A 148 43.34 0.49 -21.80
C SER A 148 42.16 1.45 -21.94
N PHE A 149 40.91 0.99 -21.83
CA PHE A 149 39.70 1.79 -22.09
C PHE A 149 39.72 3.18 -21.45
N PHE A 150 40.03 3.25 -20.15
CA PHE A 150 40.09 4.52 -19.42
C PHE A 150 41.33 5.34 -19.78
N ASP A 151 42.48 4.70 -20.01
CA ASP A 151 43.71 5.40 -20.41
C ASP A 151 43.54 6.08 -21.77
N ASP A 152 42.92 5.38 -22.72
CA ASP A 152 42.62 5.88 -24.06
C ASP A 152 41.64 7.06 -24.00
N LEU A 153 40.61 6.99 -23.15
CA LEU A 153 39.69 8.11 -22.93
C LEU A 153 40.37 9.32 -22.27
N ILE A 154 41.19 9.10 -21.23
CA ILE A 154 41.94 10.18 -20.56
C ILE A 154 42.89 10.87 -21.53
N ALA A 155 43.52 10.12 -22.45
CA ALA A 155 44.40 10.69 -23.47
C ALA A 155 43.67 11.70 -24.38
N THR A 156 42.37 11.52 -24.64
CA THR A 156 41.57 12.46 -25.45
C THR A 156 41.34 13.83 -24.80
N LEU A 157 41.57 13.94 -23.48
CA LEU A 157 41.37 15.16 -22.72
C LEU A 157 42.50 16.20 -22.92
N SER A 158 43.61 15.80 -23.56
CA SER A 158 44.86 16.58 -23.66
C SER A 158 45.51 16.85 -22.29
N PRO A 159 45.93 15.81 -21.53
CA PRO A 159 46.69 16.00 -20.30
C PRO A 159 48.04 16.71 -20.58
N PRO A 160 48.54 17.59 -19.68
CA PRO A 160 48.05 17.88 -18.34
C PRO A 160 47.07 19.07 -18.25
N THR A 161 46.76 19.75 -19.37
CA THR A 161 45.93 20.98 -19.34
C THR A 161 44.44 20.70 -19.29
N PHE A 162 43.99 19.52 -19.74
CA PHE A 162 42.57 19.13 -19.78
C PHE A 162 41.69 20.18 -20.48
N ALA A 163 42.24 20.86 -21.49
CA ALA A 163 41.63 22.05 -22.07
C ALA A 163 40.44 21.74 -23.00
N ASN A 164 40.31 20.49 -23.48
CA ASN A 164 39.30 20.12 -24.45
C ASN A 164 37.92 19.91 -23.80
N GLN A 165 37.13 20.97 -23.71
CA GLN A 165 35.77 20.98 -23.13
C GLN A 165 34.85 19.87 -23.65
N ARG A 166 34.88 19.59 -24.96
CA ARG A 166 34.00 18.59 -25.59
C ARG A 166 34.39 17.16 -25.22
N ALA A 167 35.69 16.89 -25.20
CA ALA A 167 36.20 15.58 -24.78
C ALA A 167 35.91 15.34 -23.30
N VAL A 168 36.02 16.38 -22.47
CA VAL A 168 35.67 16.32 -21.04
C VAL A 168 34.18 16.04 -20.84
N ASP A 169 33.28 16.74 -21.55
CA ASP A 169 31.82 16.48 -21.51
C ASP A 169 31.49 15.01 -21.87
N LEU A 170 32.04 14.51 -22.98
CA LEU A 170 31.82 13.12 -23.40
C LEU A 170 32.39 12.11 -22.38
N TYR A 171 33.61 12.36 -21.87
CA TYR A 171 34.25 11.52 -20.86
C TYR A 171 33.41 11.40 -19.60
N LEU A 172 32.92 12.52 -19.06
CA LEU A 172 32.08 12.51 -17.85
C LEU A 172 30.76 11.77 -18.08
N ARG A 173 30.12 11.94 -19.24
CA ARG A 173 28.91 11.18 -19.61
C ARG A 173 29.16 9.68 -19.70
N VAL A 174 30.30 9.27 -20.26
CA VAL A 174 30.70 7.85 -20.29
C VAL A 174 30.86 7.31 -18.88
N LEU A 175 31.51 8.05 -17.97
CA LEU A 175 31.66 7.61 -16.58
C LEU A 175 30.31 7.50 -15.84
N LEU A 176 29.37 8.41 -16.09
CA LEU A 176 28.01 8.31 -15.55
C LEU A 176 27.27 7.08 -16.11
N ALA A 177 27.36 6.84 -17.43
CA ALA A 177 26.75 5.67 -18.07
C ALA A 177 27.35 4.35 -17.57
N VAL A 178 28.66 4.29 -17.35
CA VAL A 178 29.32 3.12 -16.74
C VAL A 178 28.78 2.90 -15.32
N HIS A 179 28.70 3.96 -14.51
CA HIS A 179 28.16 3.85 -13.15
C HIS A 179 26.70 3.38 -13.12
N ALA A 180 25.82 3.90 -13.99
CA ALA A 180 24.43 3.46 -14.09
C ALA A 180 24.31 1.94 -14.37
N GLU A 181 25.19 1.39 -15.20
CA GLU A 181 25.13 -0.02 -15.59
C GLU A 181 25.74 -0.99 -14.55
N ILE A 182 26.87 -0.62 -13.93
CA ILE A 182 27.59 -1.51 -13.01
C ILE A 182 27.42 -1.14 -11.54
N GLY A 183 27.32 0.16 -11.26
CA GLY A 183 27.46 0.77 -9.93
C GLY A 183 26.16 1.03 -9.21
N ASP A 184 25.10 1.41 -9.93
CA ASP A 184 23.82 1.82 -9.36
C ASP A 184 23.10 0.65 -8.68
N ASN A 185 22.85 0.78 -7.38
CA ASN A 185 22.21 -0.25 -6.56
C ASN A 185 20.67 -0.17 -6.58
N LEU A 186 20.08 0.90 -7.13
CA LEU A 186 18.62 1.05 -7.25
C LEU A 186 18.03 0.11 -8.31
N ILE A 187 18.83 -0.30 -9.29
CA ILE A 187 18.42 -1.23 -10.34
C ILE A 187 18.59 -2.67 -9.85
N VAL A 188 17.47 -3.37 -9.61
CA VAL A 188 17.45 -4.80 -9.28
C VAL A 188 17.88 -5.60 -10.51
N ARG A 189 18.94 -6.39 -10.38
CA ARG A 189 19.53 -7.19 -11.48
C ARG A 189 19.56 -8.67 -11.14
N ASP A 190 19.55 -9.50 -12.18
CA ASP A 190 19.74 -10.94 -12.05
C ASP A 190 21.11 -11.29 -11.40
N GLN A 191 21.19 -12.47 -10.77
CA GLN A 191 22.40 -12.94 -10.10
C GLN A 191 23.60 -13.08 -11.05
N GLY A 192 23.38 -13.51 -12.30
CA GLY A 192 24.45 -13.63 -13.30
C GLY A 192 25.07 -12.27 -13.63
N THR A 193 24.22 -11.27 -13.89
CA THR A 193 24.62 -9.88 -14.16
C THR A 193 25.32 -9.25 -12.96
N THR A 194 24.84 -9.51 -11.74
CA THR A 194 25.43 -8.98 -10.51
C THR A 194 26.86 -9.48 -10.30
N LYS A 195 27.11 -10.78 -10.52
CA LYS A 195 28.45 -11.37 -10.46
C LYS A 195 29.39 -10.73 -11.49
N ARG A 196 28.94 -10.56 -12.74
CA ARG A 196 29.70 -9.88 -13.81
C ARG A 196 30.07 -8.45 -13.42
N ASN A 197 29.11 -7.69 -12.88
CA ASN A 197 29.33 -6.30 -12.47
C ASN A 197 30.33 -6.17 -11.32
N ASN A 198 30.32 -7.09 -10.35
CA ASN A 198 31.31 -7.10 -9.27
C ASN A 198 32.73 -7.33 -9.79
N ILE A 199 32.91 -8.28 -10.72
CA ILE A 199 34.21 -8.52 -11.38
C ILE A 199 34.69 -7.25 -12.10
N LEU A 200 33.81 -6.57 -12.84
CA LEU A 200 34.15 -5.32 -13.52
C LEU A 200 34.58 -4.23 -12.53
N LYS A 201 33.87 -4.06 -11.40
CA LYS A 201 34.25 -3.10 -10.35
C LYS A 201 35.65 -3.39 -9.80
N ASP A 202 35.97 -4.65 -9.54
CA ASP A 202 37.27 -5.06 -9.01
C ASP A 202 38.40 -4.82 -10.02
N LEU A 203 38.18 -5.10 -11.30
CA LEU A 203 39.14 -4.78 -12.36
C LEU A 203 39.40 -3.27 -12.50
N ILE A 204 38.35 -2.45 -12.35
CA ILE A 204 38.48 -0.98 -12.39
C ILE A 204 39.33 -0.50 -11.21
N ARG A 205 39.06 -1.00 -9.99
CA ARG A 205 39.82 -0.68 -8.76
C ARG A 205 41.30 -0.96 -8.90
N ASP A 206 41.66 -2.09 -9.51
CA ASP A 206 43.05 -2.50 -9.70
C ASP A 206 43.77 -1.65 -10.77
N ARG A 207 43.10 -1.35 -11.89
CA ARG A 207 43.78 -0.80 -13.09
C ARG A 207 43.67 0.71 -13.27
N ALA A 208 42.55 1.34 -12.88
CA ALA A 208 42.18 2.66 -13.39
C ALA A 208 41.72 3.68 -12.33
N VAL A 209 41.18 3.25 -11.18
CA VAL A 209 40.52 4.19 -10.23
C VAL A 209 41.41 5.34 -9.78
N SER A 210 42.69 5.11 -9.47
CA SER A 210 43.60 6.18 -9.04
C SER A 210 43.78 7.28 -10.09
N LYS A 211 43.92 6.89 -11.37
CA LYS A 211 44.05 7.83 -12.50
C LYS A 211 42.74 8.59 -12.74
N LEU A 212 41.60 7.91 -12.59
CA LEU A 212 40.28 8.53 -12.71
C LEU A 212 40.08 9.62 -11.65
N ALA A 213 40.39 9.32 -10.38
CA ALA A 213 40.29 10.28 -9.28
C ALA A 213 41.19 11.52 -9.51
N GLU A 214 42.41 11.33 -10.00
CA GLU A 214 43.32 12.43 -10.35
C GLU A 214 42.76 13.27 -11.51
N SER A 215 42.19 12.63 -12.54
CA SER A 215 41.57 13.35 -13.68
C SER A 215 40.42 14.25 -13.24
N TRP A 216 39.55 13.79 -12.33
CA TRP A 216 38.40 14.56 -11.85
C TRP A 216 38.85 15.79 -11.05
N ARG A 217 39.88 15.64 -10.23
CA ARG A 217 40.50 16.76 -9.50
C ARG A 217 41.02 17.83 -10.47
N HIS A 218 41.77 17.42 -11.49
CA HIS A 218 42.30 18.36 -12.48
C HIS A 218 41.20 19.06 -13.28
N ILE A 219 40.14 18.33 -13.69
CA ILE A 219 38.98 18.89 -14.37
C ILE A 219 38.34 19.98 -13.49
N LEU A 220 38.07 19.71 -12.20
CA LEU A 220 37.51 20.71 -11.30
C LEU A 220 38.41 21.95 -11.17
N GLN A 221 39.73 21.78 -11.03
CA GLN A 221 40.67 22.90 -10.87
C GLN A 221 40.80 23.76 -12.14
N THR A 222 40.78 23.13 -13.32
CA THR A 222 40.90 23.85 -14.60
C THR A 222 39.62 24.65 -14.90
N TYR A 223 38.46 24.03 -14.75
CA TYR A 223 37.19 24.67 -15.09
C TYR A 223 36.65 25.60 -14.01
N SER A 224 37.09 25.46 -12.75
CA SER A 224 36.73 26.38 -11.65
C SER A 224 37.08 27.85 -11.94
N LYS A 225 38.04 28.12 -12.83
CA LYS A 225 38.47 29.49 -13.16
C LYS A 225 37.62 30.15 -14.26
N ASN A 226 36.83 29.36 -14.99
CA ASN A 226 36.07 29.81 -16.15
C ASN A 226 34.57 29.83 -15.81
N ASN A 227 33.90 30.97 -16.00
CA ASN A 227 32.48 31.14 -15.66
C ASN A 227 31.52 30.86 -16.82
N ASP A 228 31.96 30.18 -17.88
CA ASP A 228 31.10 29.86 -19.03
C ASP A 228 30.05 28.79 -18.68
N LYS A 229 28.87 28.84 -19.32
CA LYS A 229 27.77 27.87 -19.12
C LYS A 229 28.18 26.42 -19.39
N GLU A 230 29.06 26.20 -20.36
CA GLU A 230 29.62 24.87 -20.66
C GLU A 230 30.55 24.39 -19.54
N SER A 231 31.40 25.27 -19.01
CA SER A 231 32.28 24.99 -17.86
C SER A 231 31.47 24.68 -16.61
N GLN A 232 30.36 25.38 -16.38
CA GLN A 232 29.42 25.09 -15.29
C GLN A 232 28.85 23.67 -15.41
N THR A 233 28.38 23.30 -16.60
CA THR A 233 27.82 21.96 -16.88
C THR A 233 28.87 20.86 -16.66
N ILE A 234 30.13 21.12 -17.04
CA ILE A 234 31.26 20.22 -16.81
C ILE A 234 31.53 20.03 -15.32
N ILE A 235 31.55 21.11 -14.53
CA ILE A 235 31.74 21.05 -13.07
C ILE A 235 30.62 20.22 -12.44
N ASP A 236 29.35 20.50 -12.75
CA ASP A 236 28.21 19.75 -12.22
C ASP A 236 28.26 18.27 -12.61
N SER A 237 28.63 17.97 -13.86
CA SER A 237 28.78 16.59 -14.33
C SER A 237 29.94 15.88 -13.63
N CYS A 238 31.05 16.58 -13.38
CA CYS A 238 32.20 16.03 -12.66
C CYS A 238 31.86 15.75 -11.20
N LEU A 239 31.13 16.66 -10.55
CA LEU A 239 30.60 16.46 -9.21
C LEU A 239 29.68 15.23 -9.17
N LYS A 240 28.71 15.11 -10.08
CA LYS A 240 27.83 13.92 -10.19
C LYS A 240 28.61 12.62 -10.38
N VAL A 241 29.68 12.62 -11.19
CA VAL A 241 30.57 11.46 -11.35
C VAL A 241 31.23 11.11 -10.02
N ILE A 242 31.79 12.09 -9.31
CA ILE A 242 32.40 11.87 -7.99
C ILE A 242 31.37 11.25 -7.04
N GLY A 243 30.18 11.86 -6.90
CA GLY A 243 29.11 11.37 -6.03
C GLY A 243 28.72 9.90 -6.31
N GLY A 244 28.43 9.55 -7.57
CA GLY A 244 28.06 8.17 -7.91
C GLY A 244 29.18 7.15 -7.70
N TRP A 245 30.43 7.51 -8.04
CA TRP A 245 31.57 6.59 -7.96
C TRP A 245 32.06 6.35 -6.53
N VAL A 246 31.91 7.33 -5.63
CA VAL A 246 32.29 7.24 -4.21
C VAL A 246 31.79 5.96 -3.54
N SER A 247 30.57 5.53 -3.85
CA SER A 247 29.89 4.40 -3.21
C SER A 247 30.64 3.06 -3.33
N TRP A 248 31.51 2.89 -4.34
CA TRP A 248 32.22 1.63 -4.58
C TRP A 248 33.72 1.76 -4.88
N ILE A 249 34.31 2.96 -4.93
CA ILE A 249 35.77 3.14 -5.03
C ILE A 249 36.46 3.19 -3.64
N ASP A 250 37.78 3.36 -3.56
CA ASP A 250 38.46 3.68 -2.30
C ASP A 250 38.23 5.17 -1.93
N ILE A 251 37.81 5.43 -0.70
CA ILE A 251 37.47 6.78 -0.22
C ILE A 251 38.71 7.68 -0.06
N THR A 252 39.86 7.09 0.23
CA THR A 252 41.11 7.81 0.51
C THR A 252 41.60 8.63 -0.70
N LEU A 253 41.20 8.22 -1.91
CA LEU A 253 41.52 8.90 -3.16
C LEU A 253 40.78 10.24 -3.31
N ILE A 254 39.61 10.40 -2.68
CA ILE A 254 38.80 11.62 -2.73
C ILE A 254 39.00 12.46 -1.48
N VAL A 255 39.12 11.84 -0.30
CA VAL A 255 39.29 12.51 1.00
C VAL A 255 40.74 12.96 1.21
N ASN A 256 41.24 13.76 0.27
CA ASN A 256 42.48 14.51 0.41
C ASN A 256 42.11 15.96 0.80
N PRO A 257 42.73 16.58 1.82
CA PRO A 257 42.41 17.93 2.26
C PRO A 257 42.36 18.96 1.11
N SER A 258 43.30 18.88 0.17
CA SER A 258 43.34 19.79 -0.98
C SER A 258 42.23 19.53 -2.02
N TYR A 259 41.75 18.29 -2.12
CA TYR A 259 40.64 17.93 -3.00
C TYR A 259 39.33 18.41 -2.36
N LEU A 260 39.10 18.11 -1.08
CA LEU A 260 37.92 18.57 -0.36
C LEU A 260 37.84 20.10 -0.31
N GLN A 261 38.95 20.82 -0.10
CA GLN A 261 38.97 22.29 -0.20
C GLN A 261 38.51 22.80 -1.58
N THR A 262 38.84 22.09 -2.67
CA THR A 262 38.36 22.44 -4.01
C THR A 262 36.84 22.23 -4.10
N ILE A 263 36.33 21.10 -3.59
CA ILE A 263 34.88 20.82 -3.55
C ILE A 263 34.15 21.88 -2.69
N PHE A 264 34.67 22.20 -1.51
CA PHE A 264 34.12 23.22 -0.62
C PHE A 264 34.12 24.63 -1.20
N SER A 265 35.06 24.96 -2.10
CA SER A 265 35.05 26.26 -2.77
C SER A 265 33.77 26.48 -3.60
N PHE A 266 33.15 25.41 -4.08
CA PHE A 266 31.87 25.40 -4.81
C PHE A 266 30.62 25.44 -3.90
N LEU A 267 30.80 25.53 -2.58
CA LEU A 267 29.70 25.84 -1.64
C LEU A 267 29.61 27.33 -1.33
N SER A 268 30.58 28.15 -1.75
CA SER A 268 30.58 29.59 -1.48
C SER A 268 29.32 30.29 -2.06
N ASN A 269 28.85 31.34 -1.37
CA ASN A 269 27.57 32.01 -1.62
C ASN A 269 27.34 32.50 -3.06
N THR A 270 28.40 32.65 -3.86
CA THR A 270 28.34 33.17 -5.24
C THR A 270 28.29 32.08 -6.30
N SER A 271 28.48 30.80 -5.93
CA SER A 271 28.59 29.72 -6.90
C SER A 271 27.21 29.13 -7.30
N PRO A 272 27.01 28.78 -8.59
CA PRO A 272 25.78 28.11 -9.04
C PRO A 272 25.78 26.60 -8.75
N HIS A 273 26.90 26.05 -8.25
CA HIS A 273 27.13 24.61 -8.07
C HIS A 273 26.75 24.08 -6.69
N LYS A 274 26.16 24.91 -5.82
CA LYS A 274 25.94 24.58 -4.41
C LYS A 274 25.11 23.31 -4.23
N LEU A 275 24.01 23.18 -4.98
CA LEU A 275 23.11 22.03 -4.88
C LEU A 275 23.81 20.73 -5.26
N THR A 276 24.48 20.70 -6.43
CA THR A 276 25.26 19.55 -6.86
C THR A 276 26.38 19.23 -5.87
N THR A 277 27.01 20.25 -5.29
CA THR A 277 28.07 20.07 -4.31
C THR A 277 27.55 19.46 -3.00
N CYS A 278 26.40 19.93 -2.49
CA CYS A 278 25.73 19.33 -1.34
C CYS A 278 25.41 17.85 -1.59
N ASP A 279 24.89 17.51 -2.77
CA ASP A 279 24.59 16.12 -3.15
C ASP A 279 25.86 15.25 -3.18
N THR A 280 26.97 15.77 -3.70
CA THR A 280 28.24 15.03 -3.65
C THR A 280 28.76 14.81 -2.24
N LEU A 281 28.63 15.82 -1.37
CA LEU A 281 29.02 15.68 0.03
C LEU A 281 28.13 14.67 0.74
N LEU A 282 26.84 14.65 0.44
CA LEU A 282 25.89 13.66 0.95
C LEU A 282 26.35 12.23 0.59
N GLU A 283 26.73 11.97 -0.66
CA GLU A 283 27.25 10.66 -1.08
C GLU A 283 28.59 10.31 -0.42
N ILE A 284 29.49 11.29 -0.25
CA ILE A 284 30.77 11.12 0.47
C ILE A 284 30.52 10.71 1.92
N ILE A 285 29.57 11.37 2.59
CA ILE A 285 29.22 11.07 3.98
C ILE A 285 28.44 9.77 4.07
N SER A 286 27.57 9.43 3.12
CA SER A 286 26.75 8.20 3.17
C SER A 286 27.56 6.91 2.95
N LYS A 287 28.85 7.04 2.59
CA LYS A 287 29.72 5.89 2.38
C LYS A 287 29.96 5.12 3.68
N LYS A 288 29.73 3.82 3.63
CA LYS A 288 30.00 2.88 4.72
C LYS A 288 31.50 2.71 4.94
N MET A 289 31.96 2.96 6.17
CA MET A 289 33.36 2.83 6.57
C MET A 289 33.46 2.47 8.06
N LYS A 290 34.68 2.27 8.57
CA LYS A 290 34.92 1.97 9.98
C LYS A 290 34.55 3.19 10.84
N PRO A 291 34.12 2.97 12.10
CA PRO A 291 33.64 4.06 12.96
C PRO A 291 34.71 5.13 13.23
N GLY A 292 35.98 4.74 13.40
CA GLY A 292 37.10 5.68 13.58
C GLY A 292 37.32 6.57 12.35
N ASP A 293 37.51 5.94 11.18
CA ASP A 293 37.69 6.63 9.90
C ASP A 293 36.52 7.57 9.59
N LYS A 294 35.27 7.16 9.92
CA LYS A 294 34.07 7.98 9.73
C LYS A 294 34.07 9.23 10.62
N LEU A 295 34.46 9.07 11.88
CA LEU A 295 34.54 10.19 12.81
C LEU A 295 35.60 11.20 12.38
N GLU A 296 36.77 10.74 11.93
CA GLU A 296 37.83 11.60 11.39
C GLU A 296 37.36 12.36 10.15
N LEU A 297 36.64 11.69 9.23
CA LEU A 297 36.04 12.34 8.08
C LEU A 297 35.07 13.44 8.51
N LEU A 298 34.14 13.16 9.42
CA LEU A 298 33.16 14.14 9.89
C LEU A 298 33.82 15.35 10.57
N GLN A 299 34.88 15.13 11.35
CA GLN A 299 35.66 16.21 11.96
C GLN A 299 36.42 17.04 10.93
N LEU A 300 36.96 16.41 9.88
CA LEU A 300 37.68 17.10 8.81
C LEU A 300 36.75 17.97 7.96
N LEU A 301 35.51 17.54 7.75
CA LEU A 301 34.54 18.28 6.94
C LEU A 301 33.99 19.53 7.65
N ASP A 302 34.00 19.58 9.00
CA ASP A 302 33.53 20.70 9.84
C ASP A 302 32.20 21.33 9.34
N LEU A 303 31.23 20.45 9.06
CA LEU A 303 30.00 20.81 8.34
C LEU A 303 29.13 21.82 9.10
N LYS A 304 29.25 21.91 10.42
CA LYS A 304 28.48 22.85 11.24
C LYS A 304 28.79 24.30 10.89
N ASN A 305 30.07 24.63 10.76
CA ASN A 305 30.51 25.97 10.38
C ASN A 305 30.08 26.29 8.94
N ILE A 306 30.08 25.30 8.06
CA ILE A 306 29.63 25.46 6.68
C ILE A 306 28.12 25.69 6.62
N ILE A 307 27.32 24.86 7.29
CA ILE A 307 25.86 24.97 7.31
C ILE A 307 25.43 26.32 7.90
N SER A 308 26.02 26.75 9.03
CA SER A 308 25.69 28.03 9.65
C SER A 308 26.07 29.25 8.79
N GLN A 309 27.09 29.16 7.95
CA GLN A 309 27.43 30.22 7.00
C GLN A 309 26.46 30.30 5.81
N LEU A 310 25.86 29.17 5.44
CA LEU A 310 25.00 29.04 4.26
C LEU A 310 23.50 29.21 4.57
N SER A 311 23.08 28.97 5.82
CA SER A 311 21.66 29.03 6.23
C SER A 311 21.06 30.45 6.29
N ASN A 312 21.84 31.49 5.97
CA ASN A 312 21.36 32.88 5.90
C ASN A 312 20.87 33.28 4.50
N ASN A 313 20.91 32.38 3.53
CA ASN A 313 20.44 32.63 2.17
C ASN A 313 18.95 32.25 2.05
N GLN A 314 18.11 33.14 1.51
CA GLN A 314 16.66 32.91 1.28
C GLN A 314 16.36 31.88 0.16
N ASP A 315 17.27 30.93 -0.08
CA ASP A 315 17.17 29.94 -1.15
C ASP A 315 16.61 28.63 -0.57
N LEU A 316 15.32 28.38 -0.83
CA LEU A 316 14.58 27.23 -0.29
C LEU A 316 15.18 25.89 -0.71
N GLU A 317 15.63 25.76 -1.96
CA GLU A 317 16.24 24.52 -2.46
C GLU A 317 17.57 24.24 -1.75
N LEU A 318 18.35 25.29 -1.45
CA LEU A 318 19.58 25.16 -0.69
C LEU A 318 19.30 24.75 0.75
N GLU A 319 18.32 25.37 1.41
CA GLU A 319 17.93 25.01 2.78
C GLU A 319 17.50 23.54 2.89
N GLU A 320 16.70 23.06 1.93
CA GLU A 320 16.28 21.66 1.86
C GLU A 320 17.49 20.71 1.75
N ARG A 321 18.47 21.03 0.89
CA ARG A 321 19.70 20.22 0.72
C ARG A 321 20.60 20.28 1.95
N LEU A 322 20.68 21.41 2.63
CA LEU A 322 21.42 21.55 3.90
C LEU A 322 20.74 20.77 5.04
N ALA A 323 19.41 20.74 5.07
CA ALA A 323 18.64 19.90 5.99
C ALA A 323 18.90 18.40 5.73
N LYS A 324 18.88 17.97 4.46
CA LYS A 324 19.27 16.60 4.04
C LYS A 324 20.69 16.25 4.48
N LEU A 325 21.64 17.16 4.29
CA LEU A 325 23.04 16.98 4.70
C LEU A 325 23.16 16.81 6.22
N SER A 326 22.48 17.67 6.98
CA SER A 326 22.45 17.63 8.45
C SER A 326 21.84 16.32 8.95
N ASN A 327 20.75 15.87 8.32
CA ASN A 327 20.07 14.61 8.61
C ASN A 327 21.03 13.41 8.46
N VAL A 328 21.77 13.31 7.35
CA VAL A 328 22.71 12.21 7.12
C VAL A 328 23.86 12.21 8.12
N VAL A 329 24.40 13.40 8.47
CA VAL A 329 25.47 13.50 9.49
C VAL A 329 25.02 12.92 10.83
N VAL A 330 23.81 13.28 11.29
CA VAL A 330 23.29 12.79 12.57
C VAL A 330 22.98 11.30 12.51
N ILE A 331 22.39 10.79 11.43
CA ILE A 331 22.16 9.35 11.22
C ILE A 331 23.48 8.56 11.34
N GLU A 332 24.54 9.03 10.66
CA GLU A 332 25.84 8.36 10.73
C GLU A 332 26.46 8.40 12.12
N LEU A 333 26.32 9.52 12.86
CA LEU A 333 26.74 9.61 14.25
C LEU A 333 25.95 8.65 15.16
N VAL A 334 24.64 8.54 14.96
CA VAL A 334 23.78 7.58 15.68
C VAL A 334 24.20 6.14 15.37
N HIS A 335 24.47 5.80 14.10
CA HIS A 335 24.93 4.47 13.71
C HIS A 335 26.28 4.09 14.33
N ILE A 336 27.20 5.05 14.50
CA ILE A 336 28.46 4.85 15.23
C ILE A 336 28.17 4.52 16.70
N LEU A 337 27.27 5.27 17.35
CA LEU A 337 26.95 5.13 18.77
C LEU A 337 26.14 3.86 19.09
N ASP A 338 25.18 3.48 18.25
CA ASP A 338 24.39 2.24 18.40
C ASP A 338 25.21 0.97 18.11
N GLY A 339 26.44 1.12 17.62
CA GLY A 339 27.33 0.00 17.32
C GLY A 339 26.96 -0.78 16.05
N SER A 340 25.98 -0.31 15.27
CA SER A 340 25.62 -0.88 13.97
C SER A 340 26.80 -0.85 12.99
N THR A 341 27.51 0.29 12.93
CA THR A 341 28.74 0.46 12.12
C THR A 341 29.86 -0.47 12.60
N SER A 342 30.01 -0.63 13.92
CA SER A 342 30.99 -1.52 14.55
C SER A 342 30.72 -3.00 14.23
N THR A 343 29.44 -3.40 14.24
CA THR A 343 29.00 -4.75 13.90
C THR A 343 29.21 -5.05 12.41
N ALA A 344 28.86 -4.10 11.53
CA ALA A 344 29.07 -4.22 10.09
C ALA A 344 30.57 -4.31 9.73
N ALA A 345 31.41 -3.52 10.41
CA ALA A 345 32.86 -3.50 10.19
C ALA A 345 33.62 -4.62 10.93
N ARG A 346 32.98 -5.34 11.87
CA ARG A 346 33.60 -6.30 12.80
C ARG A 346 34.75 -5.71 13.62
N VAL A 347 34.64 -4.44 13.99
CA VAL A 347 35.63 -3.72 14.82
C VAL A 347 34.95 -3.31 16.12
N PRO A 348 35.51 -3.61 17.31
CA PRO A 348 34.92 -3.19 18.58
C PRO A 348 34.95 -1.67 18.74
N LEU A 349 33.87 -1.10 19.28
CA LEU A 349 33.80 0.32 19.57
C LEU A 349 34.66 0.64 20.79
N THR A 350 35.66 1.50 20.64
CA THR A 350 36.45 2.02 21.76
C THR A 350 35.71 3.18 22.46
N PRO A 351 35.81 3.31 23.79
CA PRO A 351 35.08 4.34 24.54
C PRO A 351 35.43 5.78 24.14
N ASP A 352 36.66 6.05 23.68
CA ASP A 352 37.09 7.38 23.21
C ASP A 352 36.34 7.83 21.94
N ILE A 353 36.16 6.92 20.97
CA ILE A 353 35.38 7.18 19.75
C ILE A 353 33.91 7.48 20.10
N SER A 354 33.34 6.73 21.05
CA SER A 354 31.96 6.94 21.49
C SER A 354 31.76 8.31 22.14
N GLN A 355 32.68 8.74 23.02
CA GLN A 355 32.59 10.04 23.67
C GLN A 355 32.71 11.20 22.67
N LYS A 356 33.62 11.09 21.71
CA LYS A 356 33.79 12.11 20.65
C LYS A 356 32.58 12.17 19.71
N ALA A 357 32.03 11.02 19.33
CA ALA A 357 30.82 10.97 18.51
C ALA A 357 29.60 11.56 19.24
N GLU A 358 29.45 11.29 20.53
CA GLU A 358 28.38 11.86 21.35
C GLU A 358 28.52 13.39 21.50
N ALA A 359 29.74 13.89 21.72
CA ALA A 359 29.99 15.32 21.79
C ALA A 359 29.61 16.04 20.48
N LEU A 360 29.97 15.47 19.32
CA LEU A 360 29.57 16.01 18.02
C LEU A 360 28.06 15.92 17.81
N LEU A 361 27.42 14.82 18.19
CA LEU A 361 25.97 14.67 18.07
C LEU A 361 25.24 15.77 18.84
N ILE A 362 25.57 15.95 20.12
CA ILE A 362 24.97 17.00 20.98
C ILE A 362 25.20 18.39 20.38
N ASP A 363 26.37 18.63 19.79
CA ASP A 363 26.72 19.91 19.18
C ASP A 363 25.93 20.21 17.88
N PHE A 364 25.50 19.18 17.15
CA PHE A 364 24.68 19.29 15.93
C PHE A 364 23.15 19.31 16.20
N MET A 365 22.67 18.81 17.35
CA MET A 365 21.23 18.77 17.66
C MET A 365 20.52 20.14 17.58
N PRO A 366 21.10 21.29 17.98
CA PRO A 366 20.45 22.59 17.80
C PRO A 366 20.15 22.92 16.33
N THR A 367 21.02 22.53 15.40
CA THR A 367 20.82 22.73 13.95
C THR A 367 19.66 21.89 13.43
N ILE A 368 19.54 20.63 13.90
CA ILE A 368 18.41 19.74 13.60
C ILE A 368 17.10 20.35 14.11
N ILE A 369 17.08 20.87 15.34
CA ILE A 369 15.89 21.49 15.94
C ILE A 369 15.49 22.77 15.17
N HIS A 370 16.48 23.53 14.67
CA HIS A 370 16.22 24.69 13.82
C HIS A 370 15.52 24.31 12.52
N TYR A 371 16.04 23.31 11.79
CA TYR A 371 15.40 22.83 10.55
C TYR A 371 14.05 22.16 10.78
N LEU A 372 13.87 21.44 11.89
CA LEU A 372 12.58 20.88 12.29
C LEU A 372 11.52 21.99 12.52
N SER A 373 11.96 23.16 12.98
CA SER A 373 11.10 24.32 13.24
C SER A 373 10.95 25.26 12.03
N ASN A 374 11.48 24.90 10.86
CA ASN A 374 11.38 25.73 9.67
C ASN A 374 9.90 25.86 9.25
N GLU A 375 9.52 27.02 8.72
CA GLU A 375 8.17 27.29 8.20
C GLU A 375 7.82 26.32 7.07
N TYR A 376 8.77 26.03 6.18
CA TYR A 376 8.56 25.13 5.05
C TYR A 376 8.60 23.65 5.46
N ASP A 377 7.50 22.97 5.15
CA ASP A 377 7.29 21.57 5.48
C ASP A 377 8.27 20.63 4.78
N ASP A 378 8.58 20.89 3.50
CA ASP A 378 9.58 20.14 2.72
C ASP A 378 10.93 20.07 3.42
N THR A 379 11.43 21.22 3.89
CA THR A 379 12.71 21.33 4.62
C THR A 379 12.65 20.59 5.96
N SER A 380 11.56 20.74 6.71
CA SER A 380 11.38 20.09 8.01
C SER A 380 11.33 18.56 7.89
N SER A 381 10.68 18.05 6.83
CA SER A 381 10.45 16.63 6.60
C SER A 381 11.74 15.85 6.33
N GLN A 382 12.79 16.53 5.85
CA GLN A 382 14.11 15.95 5.60
C GLN A 382 14.82 15.50 6.87
N VAL A 383 14.45 16.08 8.03
CA VAL A 383 15.11 15.87 9.32
C VAL A 383 14.37 14.82 10.17
N PHE A 384 13.17 14.40 9.77
CA PHE A 384 12.41 13.38 10.49
C PHE A 384 13.14 12.03 10.62
N PRO A 385 13.85 11.52 9.59
CA PRO A 385 14.58 10.26 9.71
C PRO A 385 15.63 10.30 10.83
N CYS A 386 16.47 11.34 10.91
CA CYS A 386 17.49 11.42 11.95
C CYS A 386 16.90 11.58 13.35
N VAL A 387 15.81 12.33 13.50
CA VAL A 387 15.11 12.45 14.79
C VAL A 387 14.55 11.09 15.19
N GLY A 388 13.90 10.36 14.28
CA GLY A 388 13.38 9.02 14.55
C GLY A 388 14.46 8.02 14.95
N GLU A 389 15.58 7.97 14.23
CA GLU A 389 16.70 7.08 14.57
C GLU A 389 17.36 7.45 15.89
N TYR A 390 17.55 8.75 16.17
CA TYR A 390 18.05 9.22 17.45
C TYR A 390 17.14 8.80 18.61
N LEU A 391 15.81 8.92 18.46
CA LEU A 391 14.85 8.49 19.48
C LEU A 391 14.89 6.97 19.70
N VAL A 392 15.00 6.17 18.63
CA VAL A 392 15.16 4.71 18.73
C VAL A 392 16.45 4.33 19.45
N PHE A 393 17.55 5.03 19.16
CA PHE A 393 18.82 4.86 19.84
C PHE A 393 18.71 5.17 21.34
N VAL A 394 18.21 6.36 21.71
CA VAL A 394 18.03 6.76 23.12
C VAL A 394 17.10 5.79 23.86
N ARG A 395 16.04 5.30 23.20
CA ARG A 395 15.14 4.29 23.77
C ARG A 395 15.87 2.99 24.06
N THR A 396 16.72 2.54 23.15
CA THR A 396 17.47 1.28 23.28
C THR A 396 18.49 1.38 24.41
N GLU A 397 19.23 2.48 24.48
CA GLU A 397 20.17 2.76 25.57
C GLU A 397 19.46 2.84 26.93
N SER A 398 18.33 3.54 26.99
CA SER A 398 17.50 3.62 28.21
C SER A 398 17.04 2.23 28.66
N LYS A 399 16.64 1.34 27.74
CA LYS A 399 16.26 -0.05 28.06
C LYS A 399 17.45 -0.88 28.54
N GLN A 400 18.63 -0.73 27.94
CA GLN A 400 19.83 -1.44 28.37
C GLN A 400 20.26 -1.00 29.77
N ALA A 401 20.24 0.31 30.03
CA ALA A 401 20.52 0.87 31.35
C ALA A 401 19.49 0.41 32.40
N LYS A 402 18.19 0.37 32.05
CA LYS A 402 17.13 -0.25 32.88
C LYS A 402 17.42 -1.73 33.19
N ALA A 403 17.86 -2.50 32.22
CA ALA A 403 18.16 -3.92 32.38
C ALA A 403 19.41 -4.20 33.25
N SER A 404 20.33 -3.23 33.33
CA SER A 404 21.53 -3.32 34.19
C SER A 404 21.23 -3.18 35.68
N VAL A 405 20.04 -2.69 36.05
CA VAL A 405 19.62 -2.55 37.45
C VAL A 405 19.31 -3.92 38.04
N ASP A 406 20.00 -4.26 39.13
CA ASP A 406 19.79 -5.50 39.86
C ASP A 406 18.44 -5.50 40.60
N THR A 407 17.42 -6.07 39.96
CA THR A 407 16.05 -6.16 40.49
C THR A 407 15.87 -7.23 41.57
N SER A 408 16.91 -7.99 41.92
CA SER A 408 16.83 -9.10 42.88
C SER A 408 16.60 -8.64 44.33
N LYS A 409 16.94 -7.39 44.66
CA LYS A 409 16.85 -6.82 46.02
C LYS A 409 15.62 -5.93 46.24
N MET A 410 14.80 -5.70 45.23
CA MET A 410 13.70 -4.73 45.28
C MET A 410 12.35 -5.40 45.60
N GLN A 411 11.50 -4.74 46.40
CA GLN A 411 10.21 -5.28 46.80
C GLN A 411 9.25 -5.36 45.61
N ARG A 412 8.73 -6.56 45.32
CA ARG A 412 7.71 -6.78 44.29
C ARG A 412 6.32 -6.72 44.90
N ASN A 413 5.44 -5.92 44.31
CA ASN A 413 4.03 -5.92 44.66
C ASN A 413 3.40 -7.26 44.24
N LYS A 414 2.74 -7.94 45.19
CA LYS A 414 2.20 -9.29 45.01
C LYS A 414 1.02 -9.35 44.03
N ASP A 415 0.30 -8.25 43.86
CA ASP A 415 -0.92 -8.20 43.03
C ASP A 415 -0.64 -7.85 41.56
N THR A 416 0.45 -7.14 41.27
CA THR A 416 0.75 -6.61 39.92
C THR A 416 2.04 -7.17 39.32
N GLY A 417 2.91 -7.80 40.12
CA GLY A 417 4.23 -8.28 39.70
C GLY A 417 5.25 -7.16 39.46
N TYR A 418 4.87 -5.89 39.62
CA TYR A 418 5.75 -4.73 39.48
C TYR A 418 6.59 -4.51 40.73
N ILE A 419 7.80 -4.00 40.54
CA ILE A 419 8.71 -3.62 41.61
C ILE A 419 8.25 -2.27 42.18
N ALA A 420 7.86 -2.25 43.46
CA ALA A 420 7.33 -1.06 44.13
C ALA A 420 8.42 -0.01 44.42
N ASP A 421 9.66 -0.45 44.65
CA ASP A 421 10.83 0.40 44.94
C ASP A 421 11.77 0.53 43.72
N PHE A 422 11.21 0.69 42.53
CA PHE A 422 12.04 1.03 41.36
C PHE A 422 12.42 2.53 41.44
N PRO A 423 13.67 2.94 41.18
CA PRO A 423 14.11 4.31 41.44
C PRO A 423 13.19 5.34 40.75
N PRO A 424 12.54 6.24 41.50
CA PRO A 424 11.53 7.16 40.97
C PRO A 424 12.12 8.25 40.06
N ASP A 425 13.43 8.51 40.15
CA ASP A 425 14.09 9.63 39.44
C ASP A 425 14.98 9.23 38.25
N SER A 426 15.11 7.94 37.90
CA SER A 426 16.02 7.55 36.80
C SER A 426 15.25 7.38 35.50
N THR A 427 14.94 8.48 34.82
CA THR A 427 15.00 8.42 33.35
C THR A 427 16.44 8.00 33.06
N PHE A 428 16.68 6.76 32.63
CA PHE A 428 18.02 6.18 32.44
C PHE A 428 18.73 6.83 31.23
N ILE A 429 18.77 8.15 31.22
CA ILE A 429 19.07 9.08 30.15
C ILE A 429 19.78 10.26 30.81
N SER A 430 20.76 10.87 30.15
CA SER A 430 21.44 12.05 30.68
C SER A 430 20.50 13.27 30.75
N SER A 431 20.79 14.21 31.65
CA SER A 431 20.04 15.48 31.77
C SER A 431 20.04 16.27 30.47
N THR A 432 21.18 16.31 29.76
CA THR A 432 21.33 16.97 28.46
C THR A 432 20.40 16.39 27.40
N ARG A 433 20.28 15.06 27.32
CA ARG A 433 19.38 14.40 26.37
C ARG A 433 17.92 14.62 26.74
N ARG A 434 17.58 14.69 28.03
CA ARG A 434 16.22 15.01 28.49
C ARG A 434 15.80 16.43 28.09
N GLU A 435 16.70 17.41 28.19
CA GLU A 435 16.46 18.78 27.68
C GLU A 435 16.23 18.78 26.16
N ILE A 436 17.02 18.02 25.40
CA ILE A 436 16.83 17.86 23.96
C ILE A 436 15.45 17.24 23.65
N LEU A 437 15.03 16.20 24.39
CA LEU A 437 13.71 15.59 24.22
C LEU A 437 12.57 16.58 24.50
N GLN A 438 12.70 17.42 25.53
CA GLN A 438 11.71 18.46 25.85
C GLN A 438 11.59 19.49 24.71
N LEU A 439 12.72 19.94 24.17
CA LEU A 439 12.74 20.85 23.03
C LEU A 439 12.14 20.22 21.77
N LEU A 440 12.51 18.97 21.48
CA LEU A 440 11.94 18.22 20.34
C LEU A 440 10.43 18.06 20.48
N LEU A 441 9.92 17.64 21.64
CA LEU A 441 8.49 17.47 21.88
C LEU A 441 7.74 18.79 21.65
N THR A 442 8.25 19.89 22.21
CA THR A 442 7.63 21.21 22.05
C THR A 442 7.60 21.63 20.58
N LYS A 443 8.69 21.44 19.83
CA LYS A 443 8.75 21.80 18.41
C LYS A 443 7.90 20.90 17.52
N ILE A 444 7.86 19.60 17.80
CA ILE A 444 7.00 18.64 17.10
C ILE A 444 5.54 19.06 17.25
N ILE A 445 5.08 19.39 18.46
CA ILE A 445 3.68 19.76 18.68
C ILE A 445 3.33 21.09 17.99
N VAL A 446 4.22 22.08 18.05
CA VAL A 446 4.01 23.34 17.32
C VAL A 446 3.91 23.11 15.81
N LYS A 447 4.71 22.20 15.26
CA LYS A 447 4.69 21.86 13.83
C LYS A 447 3.45 21.07 13.41
N MET A 448 2.69 20.53 14.36
CA MET A 448 1.39 19.90 14.08
C MET A 448 0.24 20.91 14.02
N ARG A 449 0.46 22.18 14.38
CA ARG A 449 -0.56 23.23 14.29
C ARG A 449 -0.83 23.60 12.82
N TYR A 450 -2.10 23.85 12.47
CA TYR A 450 -2.41 24.46 11.18
C TYR A 450 -1.76 25.85 11.05
N ASP A 451 -1.35 26.19 9.84
CA ASP A 451 -0.88 27.53 9.52
C ASP A 451 -1.99 28.57 9.71
N ASN A 452 -1.59 29.82 9.99
CA ASN A 452 -2.54 30.89 10.26
C ASN A 452 -3.39 31.24 9.02
N ASP A 453 -2.83 31.05 7.82
CA ASP A 453 -3.47 31.37 6.55
C ASP A 453 -4.21 30.18 5.93
N ALA A 454 -4.12 29.00 6.54
CA ALA A 454 -4.75 27.78 6.03
C ALA A 454 -6.27 27.80 6.28
N SER A 455 -7.03 27.48 5.24
CA SER A 455 -8.47 27.17 5.34
C SER A 455 -8.67 25.66 5.36
N TRP A 456 -9.55 25.18 6.24
CA TRP A 456 -9.92 23.77 6.25
C TRP A 456 -10.74 23.41 5.01
N THR A 457 -10.27 22.44 4.22
CA THR A 457 -10.96 21.91 3.04
C THR A 457 -11.53 20.52 3.27
N GLY A 458 -11.08 19.83 4.32
CA GLY A 458 -11.52 18.47 4.65
C GLY A 458 -10.87 17.42 3.76
N GLY A 459 -9.64 17.69 3.28
CA GLY A 459 -8.82 16.75 2.52
C GLY A 459 -9.09 16.72 1.01
N ASP A 460 -9.73 17.77 0.46
CA ASP A 460 -9.84 17.92 -1.00
C ASP A 460 -8.59 18.55 -1.61
N ASP A 461 -7.95 19.44 -0.85
CA ASP A 461 -6.74 20.10 -1.29
C ASP A 461 -5.53 19.18 -1.06
N GLU A 462 -4.67 19.08 -2.08
CA GLU A 462 -3.42 18.30 -2.05
C GLU A 462 -2.53 18.75 -0.88
N SER A 463 -2.47 20.06 -0.62
CA SER A 463 -1.70 20.63 0.50
C SER A 463 -2.20 20.19 1.88
N GLU A 464 -3.52 20.04 2.08
CA GLU A 464 -4.06 19.52 3.34
C GLU A 464 -3.73 18.03 3.50
N THR A 465 -3.73 17.27 2.40
CA THR A 465 -3.36 15.85 2.41
C THR A 465 -1.88 15.66 2.78
N GLU A 466 -0.99 16.44 2.18
CA GLU A 466 0.44 16.45 2.51
C GLU A 466 0.68 16.82 3.99
N PHE A 467 -0.05 17.82 4.49
CA PHE A 467 0.00 18.20 5.90
C PHE A 467 -0.47 17.08 6.85
N LEU A 468 -1.54 16.37 6.50
CA LEU A 468 -2.01 15.22 7.29
C LEU A 468 -0.99 14.07 7.30
N ASP A 469 -0.31 13.82 6.17
CA ASP A 469 0.79 12.86 6.10
C ASP A 469 1.96 13.26 6.99
N ILE A 470 2.33 14.55 7.02
CA ILE A 470 3.34 15.10 7.93
C ILE A 470 2.92 14.93 9.38
N ARG A 471 1.68 15.26 9.73
CA ARG A 471 1.12 15.02 11.08
C ARG A 471 1.21 13.56 11.48
N SER A 472 0.94 12.62 10.57
CA SER A 472 1.06 11.18 10.85
C SER A 472 2.51 10.79 11.20
N ARG A 473 3.50 11.35 10.49
CA ARG A 473 4.93 11.11 10.74
C ARG A 473 5.38 11.74 12.06
N LEU A 474 4.95 12.97 12.34
CA LEU A 474 5.24 13.68 13.59
C LEU A 474 4.66 12.96 14.81
N LYS A 475 3.46 12.39 14.70
CA LYS A 475 2.83 11.56 15.74
C LYS A 475 3.69 10.34 16.09
N VAL A 476 4.25 9.67 15.09
CA VAL A 476 5.17 8.52 15.34
C VAL A 476 6.38 8.96 16.16
N LEU A 477 6.90 10.18 15.94
CA LEU A 477 7.99 10.73 16.76
C LEU A 477 7.53 11.03 18.19
N GLN A 478 6.32 11.55 18.39
CA GLN A 478 5.75 11.73 19.73
C GLN A 478 5.61 10.40 20.48
N ASP A 479 5.10 9.35 19.81
CA ASP A 479 4.96 8.01 20.38
C ASP A 479 6.32 7.43 20.79
N GLN A 480 7.37 7.70 20.00
CA GLN A 480 8.73 7.33 20.35
C GLN A 480 9.22 8.07 21.59
N ILE A 481 8.98 9.38 21.72
CA ILE A 481 9.29 10.17 22.93
C ILE A 481 8.54 9.63 24.15
N ALA A 482 7.24 9.36 24.01
CA ALA A 482 6.40 8.80 25.07
C ALA A 482 6.93 7.44 25.58
N SER A 483 7.50 6.64 24.68
CA SER A 483 8.10 5.35 25.02
C SER A 483 9.45 5.45 25.75
N ILE A 484 10.08 6.63 25.71
CA ILE A 484 11.35 6.94 26.36
C ILE A 484 11.09 7.53 27.75
N ASP A 485 10.37 8.65 27.80
CA ASP A 485 9.96 9.37 29.02
C ASP A 485 8.45 9.68 28.95
N MET A 486 7.68 8.84 29.64
CA MET A 486 6.23 8.93 29.67
C MET A 486 5.74 10.17 30.40
N ASP A 487 6.41 10.56 31.50
CA ASP A 487 5.95 11.68 32.32
C ASP A 487 6.17 13.01 31.60
N LEU A 488 7.31 13.17 30.92
CA LEU A 488 7.59 14.34 30.07
C LEU A 488 6.53 14.50 28.97
N TYR A 489 6.15 13.41 28.33
CA TYR A 489 5.12 13.42 27.30
C TYR A 489 3.75 13.80 27.88
N ILE A 490 3.33 13.17 28.99
CA ILE A 490 2.05 13.46 29.66
C ILE A 490 1.98 14.94 30.08
N ASP A 491 3.03 15.47 30.70
CA ASP A 491 3.06 16.87 31.16
C ASP A 491 2.99 17.85 29.99
N GLY A 492 3.67 17.54 28.87
CA GLY A 492 3.58 18.32 27.62
C GLY A 492 2.17 18.36 27.05
N ILE A 493 1.50 17.21 26.96
CA ILE A 493 0.12 17.12 26.46
C ILE A 493 -0.87 17.83 27.40
N ILE A 494 -0.74 17.65 28.72
CA ILE A 494 -1.61 18.35 29.70
C ILE A 494 -1.51 19.86 29.53
N SER A 495 -0.29 20.39 29.38
CA SER A 495 -0.06 21.82 29.21
C SER A 495 -0.78 22.35 27.98
N ILE A 496 -0.60 21.69 26.83
CA ILE A 496 -1.10 22.17 25.54
C ILE A 496 -2.62 22.02 25.46
N VAL A 497 -3.16 20.85 25.81
CA VAL A 497 -4.61 20.60 25.81
C VAL A 497 -5.33 21.54 26.78
N THR A 498 -4.73 21.83 27.95
CA THR A 498 -5.29 22.78 28.90
C THR A 498 -5.32 24.21 28.35
N THR A 499 -4.23 24.66 27.73
CA THR A 499 -4.17 25.99 27.11
C THR A 499 -5.13 26.11 25.93
N SER A 500 -5.24 25.07 25.10
CA SER A 500 -6.15 25.02 23.96
C SER A 500 -7.63 25.00 24.34
N PHE A 501 -8.00 24.58 25.55
CA PHE A 501 -9.39 24.55 26.01
C PHE A 501 -9.77 25.69 26.94
N ASP A 502 -8.83 26.58 27.28
CA ASP A 502 -9.11 27.76 28.09
C ASP A 502 -9.71 28.87 27.21
N PRO A 503 -10.98 29.28 27.42
CA PRO A 503 -11.61 30.33 26.63
C PRO A 503 -10.88 31.68 26.69
N SER A 504 -10.04 31.90 27.70
CA SER A 504 -9.26 33.13 27.85
C SER A 504 -7.94 33.13 27.05
N ALA A 505 -7.42 31.96 26.72
CA ALA A 505 -6.14 31.81 26.01
C ALA A 505 -6.32 31.57 24.50
N VAL A 506 -7.49 31.07 24.08
CA VAL A 506 -7.81 30.75 22.69
C VAL A 506 -8.12 32.02 21.89
N SER A 507 -7.41 32.21 20.78
CA SER A 507 -7.65 33.30 19.83
C SER A 507 -8.09 32.82 18.45
N SER A 508 -7.82 31.55 18.12
CA SER A 508 -7.96 31.01 16.77
C SER A 508 -8.52 29.57 16.80
N TRP A 509 -9.14 29.13 15.70
CA TRP A 509 -9.69 27.76 15.63
C TRP A 509 -8.58 26.71 15.56
N GLN A 510 -7.40 27.08 15.06
CA GLN A 510 -6.22 26.24 14.92
C GLN A 510 -5.67 25.79 16.28
N ASP A 511 -5.70 26.66 17.30
CA ASP A 511 -5.19 26.33 18.64
C ASP A 511 -6.07 25.26 19.32
N VAL A 512 -7.36 25.35 19.07
CA VAL A 512 -8.37 24.42 19.58
C VAL A 512 -8.34 23.10 18.84
N GLU A 513 -8.23 23.15 17.51
CA GLU A 513 -8.07 21.97 16.68
C GLU A 513 -6.81 21.20 17.07
N LEU A 514 -5.68 21.89 17.30
CA LEU A 514 -4.45 21.27 17.79
C LEU A 514 -4.67 20.55 19.12
N GLY A 515 -5.37 21.18 20.07
CA GLY A 515 -5.69 20.56 21.36
C GLY A 515 -6.56 19.31 21.22
N LEU A 516 -7.56 19.33 20.34
CA LEU A 516 -8.40 18.17 20.04
C LEU A 516 -7.61 17.06 19.33
N PHE A 517 -6.75 17.43 18.39
CA PHE A 517 -5.88 16.52 17.68
C PHE A 517 -4.91 15.82 18.64
N GLU A 518 -4.23 16.57 19.52
CA GLU A 518 -3.30 16.03 20.52
C GLU A 518 -4.00 15.13 21.54
N LEU A 519 -5.23 15.46 21.96
CA LEU A 519 -6.04 14.58 22.80
C LEU A 519 -6.39 13.27 22.07
N SER A 520 -6.70 13.34 20.78
CA SER A 520 -6.95 12.16 19.93
C SER A 520 -5.67 11.34 19.69
N ALA A 521 -4.54 12.00 19.52
CA ALA A 521 -3.23 11.36 19.40
C ALA A 521 -2.88 10.61 20.68
N TYR A 522 -2.96 11.29 21.83
CA TYR A 522 -2.72 10.73 23.16
C TYR A 522 -3.59 9.49 23.46
N SER A 523 -4.88 9.57 23.11
CA SER A 523 -5.82 8.44 23.17
C SER A 523 -5.34 7.22 22.37
N GLU A 524 -4.81 7.45 21.17
CA GLU A 524 -4.32 6.38 20.32
C GLU A 524 -2.98 5.81 20.82
N SER A 525 -2.08 6.66 21.32
CA SER A 525 -0.79 6.27 21.93
C SER A 525 -0.99 5.29 23.09
N LEU A 526 -2.06 5.47 23.87
CA LEU A 526 -2.47 4.54 24.94
C LEU A 526 -2.93 3.19 24.40
N ARG A 527 -3.68 3.18 23.29
CA ARG A 527 -4.20 1.94 22.66
C ARG A 527 -3.11 1.15 21.96
N ASN A 528 -2.19 1.85 21.29
CA ASN A 528 -1.08 1.25 20.54
C ASN A 528 0.04 0.75 21.48
N GLY A 529 -0.04 1.05 22.78
CA GLY A 529 0.92 0.62 23.78
C GLY A 529 2.23 1.41 23.77
N ALA A 530 2.24 2.59 23.15
CA ALA A 530 3.38 3.52 23.23
C ALA A 530 3.54 4.06 24.66
N VAL A 531 2.41 4.33 25.32
CA VAL A 531 2.32 4.60 26.76
C VAL A 531 1.97 3.31 27.49
N ALA A 532 2.77 2.92 28.48
CA ALA A 532 2.57 1.67 29.21
C ALA A 532 1.33 1.77 30.12
N VAL A 533 0.27 1.03 29.78
CA VAL A 533 -0.93 0.89 30.62
C VAL A 533 -1.08 -0.56 31.06
N VAL A 534 -1.22 -0.78 32.37
CA VAL A 534 -1.51 -2.11 32.92
C VAL A 534 -3.01 -2.35 32.83
N LYS A 535 -3.44 -3.38 32.10
CA LYS A 535 -4.86 -3.73 31.99
C LYS A 535 -5.44 -4.04 33.37
N GLY A 536 -6.47 -3.30 33.77
CA GLY A 536 -7.19 -3.52 35.03
C GLY A 536 -6.69 -2.67 36.22
N VAL A 537 -5.66 -1.83 36.04
CA VAL A 537 -5.20 -0.88 37.05
C VAL A 537 -5.32 0.54 36.48
N GLU A 538 -5.89 1.46 37.26
CA GLU A 538 -5.88 2.89 36.89
C GLU A 538 -4.45 3.42 36.92
N THR A 539 -3.93 3.79 35.75
CA THR A 539 -2.62 4.46 35.63
C THR A 539 -2.80 5.97 35.60
N ARG A 540 -1.73 6.71 35.91
CA ARG A 540 -1.70 8.18 35.73
C ARG A 540 -2.19 8.56 34.34
N ALA A 541 -1.74 7.84 33.32
CA ALA A 541 -2.08 8.11 31.94
C ALA A 541 -3.58 7.90 31.61
N SER A 542 -4.20 6.82 32.10
CA SER A 542 -5.65 6.61 31.91
C SER A 542 -6.48 7.66 32.65
N ARG A 543 -6.03 8.07 33.83
CA ARG A 543 -6.67 9.12 34.63
C ARG A 543 -6.58 10.49 33.93
N THR A 544 -5.39 10.84 33.42
CA THR A 544 -5.20 12.09 32.66
C THR A 544 -6.09 12.12 31.42
N LEU A 545 -6.20 11.02 30.66
CA LEU A 545 -7.11 10.95 29.51
C LEU A 545 -8.56 11.20 29.94
N TYR A 546 -9.01 10.58 31.03
CA TYR A 546 -10.36 10.78 31.58
C TYR A 546 -10.58 12.24 31.97
N GLU A 547 -9.66 12.85 32.73
CA GLU A 547 -9.75 14.25 33.17
C GLU A 547 -9.76 15.23 31.99
N LEU A 548 -8.88 15.06 31.00
CA LEU A 548 -8.83 15.90 29.80
C LEU A 548 -10.08 15.73 28.92
N PHE A 549 -10.62 14.52 28.83
CA PHE A 549 -11.85 14.26 28.07
C PHE A 549 -13.07 14.95 28.69
N PHE A 550 -13.26 14.90 30.01
CA PHE A 550 -14.35 15.64 30.65
C PHE A 550 -14.13 17.15 30.60
N LYS A 551 -12.88 17.62 30.71
CA LYS A 551 -12.54 19.04 30.51
C LYS A 551 -12.93 19.55 29.12
N MET A 552 -12.74 18.75 28.06
CA MET A 552 -13.20 19.07 26.71
C MET A 552 -14.73 19.24 26.62
N ILE A 553 -15.50 18.42 27.34
CA ILE A 553 -16.97 18.52 27.36
C ILE A 553 -17.40 19.76 28.16
N GLU A 554 -16.72 20.07 29.25
CA GLU A 554 -17.03 21.22 30.09
C GLU A 554 -16.68 22.58 29.45
N SER A 555 -15.60 22.65 28.67
CA SER A 555 -15.16 23.88 27.99
C SER A 555 -16.03 24.29 26.79
N ASN A 556 -16.96 23.43 26.37
CA ASN A 556 -17.89 23.66 25.25
C ASN A 556 -17.19 24.14 23.96
N VAL A 557 -16.14 23.43 23.57
CA VAL A 557 -15.30 23.70 22.40
C VAL A 557 -16.10 23.83 21.09
N VAL A 558 -17.24 23.15 21.01
CA VAL A 558 -18.13 23.11 19.84
C VAL A 558 -18.78 24.47 19.55
N ALA A 559 -18.80 25.39 20.53
CA ALA A 559 -19.39 26.73 20.37
C ALA A 559 -18.70 27.61 19.30
N MET A 560 -17.44 27.31 18.94
CA MET A 560 -16.69 28.06 17.92
C MET A 560 -17.19 27.83 16.48
N ASN A 561 -18.10 26.88 16.28
CA ASN A 561 -18.78 26.61 15.00
C ASN A 561 -17.81 26.46 13.80
N HIS A 562 -16.78 25.64 13.96
CA HIS A 562 -15.86 25.27 12.89
C HIS A 562 -16.01 23.78 12.52
N PRO A 563 -16.11 23.41 11.22
CA PRO A 563 -16.31 22.03 10.77
C PRO A 563 -15.31 21.01 11.33
N SER A 564 -14.01 21.33 11.31
CA SER A 564 -12.95 20.44 11.81
C SER A 564 -13.09 20.15 13.32
N ILE A 565 -13.42 21.17 14.11
CA ILE A 565 -13.60 21.05 15.56
C ILE A 565 -14.79 20.13 15.89
N GLN A 566 -15.90 20.31 15.16
CA GLN A 566 -17.11 19.49 15.33
C GLN A 566 -16.81 18.02 15.03
N LEU A 567 -16.11 17.73 13.92
CA LEU A 567 -15.72 16.38 13.55
C LEU A 567 -14.79 15.74 14.60
N HIS A 568 -13.70 16.42 14.97
CA HIS A 568 -12.76 15.91 15.96
C HIS A 568 -13.42 15.66 17.32
N TYR A 569 -14.28 16.57 17.77
CA TYR A 569 -15.05 16.41 19.00
C TYR A 569 -15.93 15.15 18.95
N MET A 570 -16.70 14.97 17.88
CA MET A 570 -17.61 13.82 17.73
C MET A 570 -16.84 12.49 17.61
N GLU A 571 -15.69 12.48 16.95
CA GLU A 571 -14.84 11.30 16.86
C GLU A 571 -14.24 10.91 18.20
N LEU A 572 -13.76 11.88 18.99
CA LEU A 572 -13.27 11.66 20.35
C LEU A 572 -14.36 11.09 21.25
N VAL A 573 -15.56 11.67 21.21
CA VAL A 573 -16.71 11.21 21.99
C VAL A 573 -17.11 9.78 21.63
N ASN A 574 -17.19 9.46 20.33
CA ASN A 574 -17.53 8.11 19.88
C ASN A 574 -16.47 7.08 20.31
N ARG A 575 -15.18 7.43 20.14
CA ARG A 575 -14.03 6.60 20.52
C ARG A 575 -14.02 6.28 22.02
N HIS A 576 -14.37 7.25 22.85
CA HIS A 576 -14.35 7.14 24.32
C HIS A 576 -15.74 6.93 24.93
N SER A 577 -16.67 6.37 24.16
CA SER A 577 -18.05 6.15 24.63
C SER A 577 -18.16 5.27 25.89
N MET A 578 -17.17 4.42 26.17
CA MET A 578 -17.09 3.62 27.40
C MET A 578 -16.84 4.45 28.69
N PHE A 579 -16.42 5.71 28.58
CA PHE A 579 -16.23 6.60 29.75
C PHE A 579 -17.56 7.12 30.32
N PHE A 580 -18.66 7.01 29.56
CA PHE A 580 -19.98 7.35 30.07
C PHE A 580 -20.53 6.21 30.92
N SER A 581 -20.88 6.54 32.16
CA SER A 581 -21.51 5.66 33.13
C SER A 581 -22.75 6.34 33.70
N SER A 582 -23.54 5.62 34.50
CA SER A 582 -24.73 6.18 35.17
C SER A 582 -24.41 7.36 36.10
N SER A 583 -23.16 7.53 36.55
CA SER A 583 -22.74 8.66 37.39
C SER A 583 -22.57 9.97 36.62
N ASN A 584 -22.27 9.91 35.32
CA ASN A 584 -21.97 11.08 34.48
C ASN A 584 -23.10 11.39 33.50
N SER A 585 -24.35 11.22 33.94
CA SER A 585 -25.54 11.39 33.09
C SER A 585 -25.68 12.82 32.54
N ASP A 586 -25.17 13.83 33.23
CA ASP A 586 -25.23 15.23 32.80
C ASP A 586 -24.29 15.52 31.62
N ALA A 587 -23.09 14.94 31.64
CA ALA A 587 -22.15 15.02 30.53
C ALA A 587 -22.69 14.29 29.29
N LEU A 588 -23.33 13.13 29.50
CA LEU A 588 -24.01 12.41 28.42
C LEU A 588 -25.14 13.23 27.79
N ALA A 589 -25.95 13.92 28.62
CA ALA A 589 -27.02 14.77 28.13
C ALA A 589 -26.49 15.93 27.27
N LYS A 590 -25.42 16.61 27.71
CA LYS A 590 -24.76 17.68 26.95
C LYS A 590 -24.22 17.19 25.60
N VAL A 591 -23.62 16.01 25.58
CA VAL A 591 -23.10 15.39 24.34
C VAL A 591 -24.24 15.06 23.38
N LEU A 592 -25.32 14.45 23.87
CA LEU A 592 -26.49 14.13 23.04
C LEU A 592 -27.15 15.40 22.49
N GLU A 593 -27.24 16.46 23.31
CA GLU A 593 -27.70 17.77 22.87
C GLU A 593 -26.79 18.33 21.77
N SER A 594 -25.47 18.25 21.92
CA SER A 594 -24.51 18.67 20.90
C SER A 594 -24.67 17.91 19.57
N PHE A 595 -24.89 16.59 19.60
CA PHE A 595 -25.15 15.80 18.40
C PHE A 595 -26.47 16.17 17.70
N VAL A 596 -27.55 16.41 18.46
CA VAL A 596 -28.88 16.77 17.93
C VAL A 596 -28.95 18.25 17.53
N SER A 597 -28.05 19.08 18.02
CA SER A 597 -27.97 20.50 17.67
C SER A 597 -27.69 20.72 16.17
N PRO A 598 -27.90 21.95 15.64
CA PRO A 598 -27.48 22.32 14.28
C PRO A 598 -25.96 22.24 14.06
N LEU A 599 -25.17 21.88 15.07
CA LEU A 599 -23.72 21.68 14.96
C LEU A 599 -23.37 20.22 14.60
N GLY A 600 -24.32 19.28 14.69
CA GLY A 600 -24.13 17.86 14.43
C GLY A 600 -24.96 17.31 13.28
N ILE A 601 -26.01 16.54 13.58
CA ILE A 601 -26.80 15.84 12.55
C ILE A 601 -27.57 16.78 11.60
N HIS A 602 -27.79 18.04 12.00
CA HIS A 602 -28.42 19.09 11.20
C HIS A 602 -27.42 20.17 10.73
N ASN A 603 -26.14 19.84 10.66
CA ASN A 603 -25.10 20.79 10.23
C ASN A 603 -25.31 21.28 8.79
N SER A 604 -25.00 22.56 8.54
CA SER A 604 -25.06 23.18 7.22
C SER A 604 -23.97 22.65 6.28
N ASN A 605 -22.82 22.22 6.81
CA ASN A 605 -21.77 21.59 6.03
C ASN A 605 -22.10 20.11 5.78
N ARG A 606 -22.32 19.75 4.51
CA ARG A 606 -22.69 18.40 4.07
C ARG A 606 -21.71 17.32 4.56
N ARG A 607 -20.40 17.60 4.58
CA ARG A 607 -19.37 16.64 5.03
C ARG A 607 -19.53 16.32 6.51
N VAL A 608 -19.66 17.37 7.33
CA VAL A 608 -19.85 17.21 8.77
C VAL A 608 -21.17 16.50 9.06
N GLN A 609 -22.23 16.87 8.35
CA GLN A 609 -23.54 16.27 8.48
C GLN A 609 -23.51 14.75 8.21
N VAL A 610 -22.99 14.34 7.06
CA VAL A 610 -22.86 12.94 6.64
C VAL A 610 -22.05 12.12 7.65
N ARG A 611 -20.88 12.62 8.04
CA ARG A 611 -20.02 11.95 9.01
C ARG A 611 -20.66 11.88 10.40
N SER A 612 -21.39 12.92 10.80
CA SER A 612 -22.10 12.98 12.09
C SER A 612 -23.17 11.90 12.20
N TRP A 613 -23.86 11.53 11.12
CA TRP A 613 -24.86 10.45 11.15
C TRP A 613 -24.26 9.11 11.55
N TYR A 614 -23.12 8.77 10.96
CA TYR A 614 -22.39 7.54 11.30
C TYR A 614 -21.82 7.57 12.72
N LEU A 615 -21.20 8.68 13.13
CA LEU A 615 -20.62 8.83 14.47
C LEU A 615 -21.71 8.76 15.54
N PHE A 616 -22.86 9.41 15.30
CA PHE A 616 -24.00 9.39 16.20
C PHE A 616 -24.61 8.00 16.31
N PHE A 617 -24.77 7.28 15.18
CA PHE A 617 -25.22 5.88 15.19
C PHE A 617 -24.33 5.00 16.07
N ARG A 618 -23.00 5.06 15.87
CA ARG A 618 -22.06 4.28 16.68
C ARG A 618 -22.07 4.66 18.16
N PHE A 619 -22.20 5.95 18.46
CA PHE A 619 -22.25 6.46 19.82
C PHE A 619 -23.51 6.00 20.57
N VAL A 620 -24.69 6.12 19.95
CA VAL A 620 -25.95 5.66 20.56
C VAL A 620 -25.91 4.14 20.77
N LYS A 621 -25.32 3.39 19.84
CA LYS A 621 -25.15 1.94 19.95
C LYS A 621 -24.31 1.52 21.15
N SER A 622 -23.25 2.25 21.49
CA SER A 622 -22.43 1.93 22.67
C SER A 622 -23.10 2.36 23.98
N VAL A 623 -23.81 3.49 24.02
CA VAL A 623 -24.42 4.04 25.25
C VAL A 623 -25.86 3.55 25.48
N ARG A 624 -26.40 2.69 24.61
CA ARG A 624 -27.80 2.21 24.64
C ARG A 624 -28.29 1.72 26.01
N GLY A 625 -27.44 1.06 26.80
CA GLY A 625 -27.80 0.51 28.11
C GLY A 625 -28.07 1.56 29.18
N ILE A 626 -27.63 2.79 28.95
CA ILE A 626 -27.72 3.93 29.88
C ILE A 626 -28.76 4.95 29.38
N LEU A 627 -29.18 4.86 28.11
CA LEU A 627 -30.10 5.81 27.49
C LEU A 627 -31.53 5.66 28.05
N ARG A 628 -32.14 6.78 28.44
CA ARG A 628 -33.54 6.80 28.91
C ARG A 628 -34.51 6.80 27.72
N ALA A 629 -35.65 6.12 27.85
CA ALA A 629 -36.67 5.99 26.81
C ALA A 629 -37.16 7.35 26.26
N ASN A 630 -37.38 8.34 27.13
CA ASN A 630 -37.80 9.69 26.71
C ASN A 630 -36.77 10.40 25.83
N VAL A 631 -35.48 10.16 26.07
CA VAL A 631 -34.40 10.75 25.25
C VAL A 631 -34.34 10.08 23.88
N ALA A 632 -34.54 8.75 23.83
CA ALA A 632 -34.65 8.02 22.57
C ALA A 632 -35.83 8.53 21.70
N GLU A 633 -36.97 8.84 22.31
CA GLU A 633 -38.14 9.39 21.61
C GLU A 633 -37.89 10.81 21.06
N MET A 634 -37.26 11.69 21.85
CA MET A 634 -36.89 13.03 21.38
C MET A 634 -35.90 12.95 20.20
N VAL A 635 -34.88 12.10 20.30
CA VAL A 635 -33.90 11.89 19.23
C VAL A 635 -34.58 11.35 17.96
N PHE A 636 -35.49 10.37 18.10
CA PHE A 636 -36.25 9.82 16.97
C PHE A 636 -37.09 10.90 16.27
N THR A 637 -37.79 11.73 17.05
CA THR A 637 -38.63 12.82 16.51
C THR A 637 -37.81 13.88 15.78
N SER A 638 -36.64 14.25 16.32
CA SER A 638 -35.72 15.20 15.66
C SER A 638 -35.22 14.67 14.32
N ILE A 639 -34.81 13.39 14.25
CA ILE A 639 -34.34 12.75 13.02
C ILE A 639 -35.48 12.66 11.99
N GLN A 640 -36.67 12.22 12.43
CA GLN A 640 -37.82 12.02 11.55
C GLN A 640 -38.28 13.32 10.88
N SER A 641 -38.26 14.44 11.60
CA SER A 641 -38.82 15.70 11.12
C SER A 641 -38.10 16.32 9.91
N SER A 642 -36.81 16.01 9.70
CA SER A 642 -36.00 16.72 8.69
C SER A 642 -35.01 15.85 7.91
N LEU A 643 -34.56 14.70 8.43
CA LEU A 643 -33.43 13.96 7.85
C LEU A 643 -33.81 12.65 7.16
N LEU A 644 -35.05 12.17 7.28
CA LEU A 644 -35.50 10.88 6.71
C LEU A 644 -36.21 10.99 5.35
N GLN A 645 -36.18 12.16 4.71
CA GLN A 645 -36.69 12.31 3.34
C GLN A 645 -35.69 11.70 2.36
N ILE A 646 -36.11 10.67 1.62
CA ILE A 646 -35.32 10.02 0.60
C ILE A 646 -35.49 10.79 -0.70
N LYS A 647 -34.39 11.26 -1.30
CA LYS A 647 -34.38 11.92 -2.61
C LYS A 647 -33.29 11.32 -3.47
N ALA A 648 -33.70 10.55 -4.46
CA ALA A 648 -32.84 10.01 -5.50
C ALA A 648 -32.40 11.11 -6.48
N GLU A 649 -31.09 11.30 -6.61
CA GLU A 649 -30.48 12.11 -7.66
C GLU A 649 -29.72 11.16 -8.60
N VAL A 650 -29.87 11.35 -9.91
CA VAL A 650 -29.13 10.54 -10.90
C VAL A 650 -27.65 10.95 -10.81
N PRO A 651 -26.71 10.00 -10.59
CA PRO A 651 -25.29 10.32 -10.58
C PRO A 651 -24.90 10.98 -11.91
N LEU A 652 -24.22 12.13 -11.85
CA LEU A 652 -23.56 12.69 -13.03
C LEU A 652 -22.51 11.66 -13.48
N LYS A 653 -22.59 11.21 -14.73
CA LYS A 653 -21.53 10.38 -15.33
C LYS A 653 -20.31 11.27 -15.50
N ASP A 654 -19.34 11.16 -14.61
CA ASP A 654 -18.01 11.74 -14.81
C ASP A 654 -17.22 10.81 -15.73
N ASP A 655 -17.06 11.20 -17.00
CA ASP A 655 -16.17 10.51 -17.95
C ASP A 655 -14.68 10.94 -17.78
N GLU A 656 -14.32 11.78 -16.80
CA GLU A 656 -12.93 12.31 -16.67
C GLU A 656 -12.41 12.56 -15.23
N SER A 657 -13.06 12.12 -14.15
CA SER A 657 -12.51 12.28 -12.79
C SER A 657 -11.89 10.98 -12.27
N GLU A 658 -10.57 10.87 -12.41
CA GLU A 658 -9.74 9.92 -11.68
C GLU A 658 -9.97 10.09 -10.16
N ILE A 659 -10.41 9.01 -9.52
CA ILE A 659 -10.14 8.60 -8.13
C ILE A 659 -9.78 9.77 -7.19
N SER A 660 -10.79 10.48 -6.70
CA SER A 660 -10.67 11.31 -5.51
C SER A 660 -11.95 11.17 -4.67
N GLY A 661 -11.74 10.90 -3.38
CA GLY A 661 -12.76 10.43 -2.46
C GLY A 661 -13.94 11.38 -2.35
N THR A 662 -15.14 10.89 -2.66
CA THR A 662 -16.35 11.63 -2.36
C THR A 662 -17.42 10.72 -1.77
N GLU A 663 -17.37 10.54 -0.45
CA GLU A 663 -18.58 10.25 0.35
C GLU A 663 -19.65 11.36 0.17
N ALA A 664 -19.31 12.47 -0.51
CA ALA A 664 -20.15 13.63 -0.80
C ALA A 664 -20.73 13.69 -2.23
N SER A 665 -20.39 12.77 -3.15
CA SER A 665 -21.12 12.62 -4.41
C SER A 665 -22.49 11.98 -4.11
N GLY A 666 -23.51 12.24 -4.94
CA GLY A 666 -24.92 11.90 -4.64
C GLY A 666 -25.18 10.45 -4.17
N ALA A 667 -24.31 9.51 -4.54
CA ALA A 667 -24.34 8.13 -4.08
C ALA A 667 -23.96 7.97 -2.58
N GLY A 668 -22.89 8.61 -2.10
CA GLY A 668 -22.41 8.47 -0.71
C GLY A 668 -23.31 9.14 0.34
N PHE A 669 -24.10 10.13 -0.06
CA PHE A 669 -25.05 10.80 0.84
C PHE A 669 -26.19 9.87 1.28
N PHE A 670 -26.79 9.14 0.34
CA PHE A 670 -27.84 8.18 0.66
C PHE A 670 -27.30 7.01 1.48
N ASP A 671 -26.14 6.46 1.11
CA ASP A 671 -25.48 5.40 1.89
C ASP A 671 -25.22 5.82 3.33
N SER A 672 -24.88 7.09 3.56
CA SER A 672 -24.71 7.63 4.89
C SER A 672 -26.04 7.87 5.62
N GLN A 673 -27.09 8.25 4.89
CA GLN A 673 -28.45 8.39 5.41
C GLN A 673 -28.98 7.03 5.92
N LEU A 674 -28.54 5.90 5.35
CA LEU A 674 -28.88 4.56 5.84
C LEU A 674 -28.49 4.34 7.31
N TYR A 675 -27.43 5.00 7.82
CA TYR A 675 -27.09 4.94 9.25
C TYR A 675 -28.18 5.56 10.14
N LEU A 676 -28.91 6.56 9.65
CA LEU A 676 -30.04 7.14 10.38
C LEU A 676 -31.23 6.17 10.43
N PHE A 677 -31.50 5.44 9.35
CA PHE A 677 -32.52 4.40 9.33
C PHE A 677 -32.15 3.23 10.26
N GLU A 678 -30.88 2.80 10.26
CA GLU A 678 -30.38 1.78 11.18
C GLU A 678 -30.45 2.25 12.64
N LEU A 679 -30.09 3.52 12.91
CA LEU A 679 -30.23 4.15 14.23
C LEU A 679 -31.69 4.21 14.70
N CYS A 680 -32.62 4.56 13.81
CA CYS A 680 -34.05 4.55 14.13
C CYS A 680 -34.53 3.14 14.49
N GLY A 681 -34.08 2.12 13.74
CA GLY A 681 -34.33 0.71 14.08
C GLY A 681 -33.79 0.33 15.46
N LEU A 682 -32.57 0.77 15.78
CA LEU A 682 -31.92 0.52 17.06
C LEU A 682 -32.65 1.19 18.24
N LEU A 683 -33.06 2.46 18.09
CA LEU A 683 -33.80 3.20 19.12
C LEU A 683 -35.16 2.55 19.42
N LEU A 684 -35.84 2.02 18.39
CA LEU A 684 -37.13 1.34 18.50
C LEU A 684 -37.01 -0.12 19.00
N SER A 685 -35.82 -0.72 18.95
CA SER A 685 -35.57 -2.11 19.34
C SER A 685 -35.47 -2.34 20.86
N ASN A 686 -35.58 -1.30 21.70
CA ASN A 686 -35.34 -1.35 23.15
C ASN A 686 -36.31 -2.29 23.90
N HIS A 687 -36.03 -3.60 23.82
CA HIS A 687 -36.58 -4.65 24.67
C HIS A 687 -35.52 -5.04 25.70
N HIS A 688 -35.53 -4.40 26.88
CA HIS A 688 -34.92 -5.01 28.06
C HIS A 688 -36.00 -5.75 28.85
N LYS A 689 -35.62 -6.93 29.36
CA LYS A 689 -36.48 -7.90 30.05
C LYS A 689 -37.46 -7.21 31.00
N ARG A 690 -38.74 -7.56 30.85
CA ARG A 690 -39.76 -7.42 31.89
C ARG A 690 -39.43 -8.43 33.00
N ASP A 691 -38.44 -8.14 33.85
CA ASP A 691 -38.31 -8.87 35.10
C ASP A 691 -39.54 -8.53 35.94
N ALA A 692 -40.46 -9.49 36.03
CA ALA A 692 -41.81 -9.33 36.57
C ALA A 692 -41.85 -9.08 38.11
N SER A 693 -40.76 -8.64 38.74
CA SER A 693 -40.64 -8.57 40.20
C SER A 693 -40.09 -7.26 40.77
N SER A 694 -39.80 -6.21 39.99
CA SER A 694 -39.43 -4.89 40.55
C SER A 694 -40.40 -3.80 40.13
N ASN A 695 -41.24 -3.35 41.08
CA ASN A 695 -42.13 -2.18 40.98
C ASN A 695 -41.36 -0.84 41.08
N ASP A 696 -40.20 -0.72 40.44
CA ASP A 696 -39.47 0.57 40.40
C ASP A 696 -39.92 1.39 39.19
N ALA A 697 -40.36 2.62 39.45
CA ALA A 697 -40.94 3.57 38.49
C ALA A 697 -39.94 4.15 37.46
N PHE A 698 -38.82 3.47 37.20
CA PHE A 698 -37.78 3.88 36.26
C PHE A 698 -37.79 2.96 35.03
N SER A 699 -38.91 2.97 34.29
CA SER A 699 -39.06 2.11 33.11
C SER A 699 -38.25 2.66 31.92
N THR A 700 -37.19 1.95 31.56
CA THR A 700 -36.41 2.12 30.33
C THR A 700 -37.09 1.52 29.08
N VAL A 701 -38.33 1.07 29.20
CA VAL A 701 -39.07 0.33 28.17
C VAL A 701 -40.12 1.24 27.52
N LEU A 702 -40.18 1.23 26.18
CA LEU A 702 -41.17 1.95 25.39
C LEU A 702 -42.51 1.16 25.38
N ASP A 703 -43.65 1.84 25.48
CA ASP A 703 -44.97 1.17 25.36
C ASP A 703 -45.11 0.52 23.96
N ASN A 704 -45.45 -0.78 23.88
CA ASN A 704 -45.57 -1.53 22.61
C ASN A 704 -46.53 -0.86 21.60
N LYS A 705 -47.59 -0.20 22.08
CA LYS A 705 -48.53 0.57 21.22
C LYS A 705 -47.88 1.81 20.60
N LYS A 706 -47.03 2.52 21.34
CA LYS A 706 -46.31 3.69 20.84
C LYS A 706 -45.17 3.27 19.92
N GLN A 707 -44.50 2.16 20.20
CA GLN A 707 -43.51 1.55 19.31
C GLN A 707 -44.12 1.24 17.93
N LEU A 708 -45.32 0.65 17.89
CA LEU A 708 -46.08 0.40 16.65
C LEU A 708 -46.48 1.69 15.94
N MET A 709 -46.89 2.73 16.67
CA MET A 709 -47.22 4.03 16.07
C MET A 709 -45.98 4.67 15.42
N LEU A 710 -44.83 4.67 16.10
CA LEU A 710 -43.58 5.22 15.56
C LEU A 710 -43.07 4.40 14.37
N LEU A 711 -43.16 3.07 14.45
CA LEU A 711 -42.83 2.17 13.35
C LEU A 711 -43.67 2.47 12.09
N ARG A 712 -44.99 2.58 12.25
CA ARG A 712 -45.89 2.94 11.15
C ARG A 712 -45.61 4.34 10.62
N SER A 713 -45.29 5.30 11.49
CA SER A 713 -44.97 6.67 11.09
C SER A 713 -43.71 6.77 10.21
N LEU A 714 -42.80 5.81 10.32
CA LEU A 714 -41.60 5.70 9.49
C LEU A 714 -41.85 4.96 8.18
N LEU A 715 -42.49 3.79 8.24
CA LEU A 715 -42.64 2.89 7.09
C LEU A 715 -43.75 3.32 6.11
N GLN A 716 -44.83 3.94 6.59
CA GLN A 716 -45.95 4.37 5.74
C GLN A 716 -45.56 5.40 4.67
N PRO A 717 -44.78 6.47 4.98
CA PRO A 717 -44.26 7.38 3.95
C PRO A 717 -43.46 6.65 2.86
N ILE A 718 -42.61 5.68 3.25
CA ILE A 718 -41.80 4.90 2.32
C ILE A 718 -42.69 4.02 1.42
N TYR A 719 -43.71 3.37 1.99
CA TYR A 719 -44.66 2.57 1.20
C TYR A 719 -45.41 3.42 0.17
N ASN A 720 -45.88 4.61 0.57
CA ASN A 720 -46.56 5.52 -0.32
C ASN A 720 -45.65 6.03 -1.45
N ASP A 721 -44.36 6.26 -1.17
CA ASP A 721 -43.39 6.70 -2.19
C ASP A 721 -43.08 5.56 -3.18
N VAL A 722 -42.90 4.33 -2.69
CA VAL A 722 -42.77 3.15 -3.54
C VAL A 722 -44.00 2.98 -4.43
N GLU A 723 -45.22 3.06 -3.89
CA GLU A 723 -46.45 2.93 -4.68
C GLU A 723 -46.58 4.03 -5.76
N GLN A 724 -46.20 5.27 -5.45
CA GLN A 724 -46.21 6.38 -6.41
C GLN A 724 -45.21 6.17 -7.55
N ASN A 725 -44.00 5.71 -7.23
CA ASN A 725 -42.95 5.51 -8.23
C ASN A 725 -43.14 4.22 -9.05
N LEU A 726 -43.79 3.19 -8.49
CA LEU A 726 -44.20 2.00 -9.24
C LEU A 726 -45.31 2.26 -10.28
N GLY A 727 -45.99 3.40 -10.19
CA GLY A 727 -46.99 3.84 -11.17
C GLY A 727 -46.40 4.54 -12.40
N LYS A 728 -45.10 4.85 -12.40
CA LYS A 728 -44.38 5.50 -13.50
C LYS A 728 -43.88 4.45 -14.53
N PRO A 729 -43.60 4.85 -15.79
CA PRO A 729 -43.10 3.93 -16.81
C PRO A 729 -41.76 3.29 -16.42
N GLU A 730 -41.55 2.02 -16.83
CA GLU A 730 -40.37 1.20 -16.48
C GLU A 730 -39.01 1.79 -16.91
N ASP A 731 -38.99 2.69 -17.91
CA ASP A 731 -37.77 3.29 -18.46
C ASP A 731 -37.30 4.55 -17.67
N ASP A 732 -38.04 4.99 -16.65
CA ASP A 732 -37.64 6.12 -15.81
C ASP A 732 -36.56 5.68 -14.81
N THR A 733 -35.31 5.99 -15.13
CA THR A 733 -34.14 5.69 -14.29
C THR A 733 -34.21 6.33 -12.90
N LEU A 734 -34.88 7.48 -12.77
CA LEU A 734 -35.02 8.17 -11.48
C LEU A 734 -36.04 7.46 -10.60
N ALA A 735 -37.17 7.02 -11.17
CA ALA A 735 -38.16 6.24 -10.45
C ALA A 735 -37.56 4.90 -9.95
N ALA A 736 -36.74 4.25 -10.78
CA ALA A 736 -36.03 3.03 -10.39
C ALA A 736 -35.02 3.26 -9.25
N LEU A 737 -34.29 4.39 -9.27
CA LEU A 737 -33.35 4.76 -8.22
C LEU A 737 -34.07 5.10 -6.90
N GLN A 738 -35.20 5.82 -6.96
CA GLN A 738 -35.99 6.16 -5.77
C GLN A 738 -36.55 4.89 -5.10
N VAL A 739 -37.15 3.98 -5.89
CA VAL A 739 -37.64 2.69 -5.37
C VAL A 739 -36.50 1.87 -4.78
N HIS A 740 -35.31 1.91 -5.38
CA HIS A 740 -34.14 1.25 -4.80
C HIS A 740 -33.76 1.83 -3.43
N HIS A 741 -33.65 3.16 -3.31
CA HIS A 741 -33.35 3.81 -2.03
C HIS A 741 -34.40 3.47 -0.96
N ASP A 742 -35.68 3.45 -1.31
CA ASP A 742 -36.75 3.05 -0.40
C ASP A 742 -36.60 1.59 0.09
N ILE A 743 -36.27 0.67 -0.82
CA ILE A 743 -36.01 -0.75 -0.48
C ILE A 743 -34.79 -0.87 0.43
N MET A 744 -33.71 -0.12 0.14
CA MET A 744 -32.50 -0.11 0.96
C MET A 744 -32.78 0.38 2.38
N ALA A 745 -33.56 1.45 2.52
CA ALA A 745 -33.97 2.01 3.81
C ALA A 745 -34.81 1.02 4.64
N ILE A 746 -35.74 0.28 4.01
CA ILE A 746 -36.50 -0.79 4.67
C ILE A 746 -35.55 -1.88 5.20
N GLY A 747 -34.59 -2.31 4.37
CA GLY A 747 -33.62 -3.33 4.72
C GLY A 747 -32.69 -2.93 5.88
N THR A 748 -32.17 -1.70 5.87
CA THR A 748 -31.28 -1.20 6.95
C THR A 748 -32.02 -0.93 8.25
N PHE A 749 -33.25 -0.42 8.16
CA PHE A 749 -34.12 -0.28 9.32
C PHE A 749 -34.39 -1.64 9.99
N ALA A 750 -34.72 -2.67 9.21
CA ALA A 750 -34.94 -4.02 9.72
C ALA A 750 -33.69 -4.61 10.40
N ARG A 751 -32.50 -4.32 9.86
CA ARG A 751 -31.23 -4.71 10.47
C ARG A 751 -31.03 -4.05 11.84
N GLY A 752 -31.24 -2.75 11.94
CA GLY A 752 -31.12 -2.00 13.20
C GLY A 752 -32.08 -2.53 14.27
N PHE A 753 -33.27 -2.95 13.87
CA PHE A 753 -34.25 -3.57 14.76
C PHE A 753 -33.81 -4.97 15.27
N ASN A 754 -33.07 -5.74 14.47
CA ASN A 754 -32.66 -7.11 14.84
C ASN A 754 -31.33 -7.20 15.62
N GLU A 755 -30.53 -6.13 15.67
CA GLU A 755 -29.17 -6.19 16.23
C GLU A 755 -29.11 -6.57 17.74
N VAL A 756 -30.26 -6.64 18.41
CA VAL A 756 -30.41 -7.20 19.77
C VAL A 756 -30.25 -8.73 19.81
N GLY A 757 -30.53 -9.45 18.72
CA GLY A 757 -30.53 -10.92 18.69
C GLY A 757 -29.18 -11.60 18.44
N THR A 758 -28.22 -10.93 17.79
CA THR A 758 -26.96 -11.56 17.34
C THR A 758 -25.78 -11.38 18.30
N ALA A 759 -25.79 -10.38 19.19
CA ALA A 759 -24.68 -10.13 20.11
C ALA A 759 -24.74 -10.94 21.42
N ALA A 760 -25.88 -11.55 21.74
CA ALA A 760 -26.07 -12.21 23.04
C ALA A 760 -25.98 -13.74 23.01
N ASN A 761 -26.12 -14.44 21.88
CA ASN A 761 -26.10 -15.92 21.86
C ASN A 761 -25.61 -16.47 20.51
N ALA A 762 -24.31 -16.61 20.34
CA ALA A 762 -23.73 -17.43 19.27
C ALA A 762 -23.68 -18.93 19.61
N ASN A 763 -24.07 -19.33 20.84
CA ASN A 763 -23.88 -20.69 21.37
C ASN A 763 -25.16 -21.35 21.92
N SER A 764 -26.35 -20.95 21.49
CA SER A 764 -27.59 -21.67 21.88
C SER A 764 -28.53 -21.85 20.69
N ASP A 765 -28.70 -23.10 20.26
CA ASP A 765 -29.74 -23.60 19.34
C ASP A 765 -31.17 -23.47 19.91
N THR A 766 -31.43 -22.49 20.77
CA THR A 766 -32.76 -22.24 21.32
C THR A 766 -33.49 -21.22 20.46
N VAL A 767 -34.51 -21.73 19.77
CA VAL A 767 -35.61 -21.03 19.09
C VAL A 767 -35.82 -19.61 19.61
N ARG A 768 -35.71 -18.65 18.69
CA ARG A 768 -35.96 -17.22 18.88
C ARG A 768 -37.27 -17.01 19.65
N GLY A 769 -37.19 -16.30 20.78
CA GLY A 769 -38.36 -15.81 21.50
C GLY A 769 -39.22 -14.97 20.55
N GLY A 770 -40.51 -15.32 20.45
CA GLY A 770 -41.44 -14.75 19.50
C GLY A 770 -41.48 -13.22 19.60
N MET A 771 -41.23 -12.57 18.47
CA MET A 771 -41.55 -11.17 18.24
C MET A 771 -43.07 -10.98 18.38
N ASP A 772 -43.51 -9.88 18.97
CA ASP A 772 -44.94 -9.57 19.08
C ASP A 772 -45.60 -9.65 17.70
N SER A 773 -46.72 -10.39 17.62
CA SER A 773 -47.39 -10.74 16.35
C SER A 773 -47.68 -9.53 15.46
N GLU A 774 -47.96 -8.36 16.04
CA GLU A 774 -48.31 -7.15 15.27
C GLU A 774 -47.10 -6.48 14.62
N VAL A 775 -45.93 -6.49 15.26
CA VAL A 775 -44.69 -5.92 14.69
C VAL A 775 -44.17 -6.81 13.56
N ALA A 776 -44.31 -8.13 13.72
CA ALA A 776 -43.96 -9.10 12.68
C ALA A 776 -44.83 -8.95 11.41
N GLU A 777 -46.11 -8.59 11.53
CA GLU A 777 -46.97 -8.34 10.37
C GLU A 777 -46.57 -7.08 9.59
N GLU A 778 -46.07 -6.02 10.26
CA GLU A 778 -45.56 -4.83 9.56
C GLU A 778 -44.30 -5.16 8.73
N PHE A 779 -43.36 -5.94 9.27
CA PHE A 779 -42.20 -6.40 8.51
C PHE A 779 -42.57 -7.38 7.38
N ARG A 780 -43.64 -8.16 7.54
CA ARG A 780 -44.19 -8.98 6.45
C ARG A 780 -44.76 -8.12 5.34
N THR A 781 -45.47 -7.04 5.70
CA THR A 781 -45.97 -6.04 4.75
C THR A 781 -44.80 -5.40 4.00
N ALA A 782 -43.73 -5.03 4.71
CA ALA A 782 -42.50 -4.52 4.10
C ALA A 782 -41.89 -5.51 3.09
N THR A 783 -41.84 -6.81 3.44
CA THR A 783 -41.32 -7.85 2.53
C THR A 783 -42.15 -7.97 1.25
N ARG A 784 -43.48 -7.90 1.37
CA ARG A 784 -44.39 -7.92 0.20
C ARG A 784 -44.19 -6.70 -0.69
N VAL A 785 -43.95 -5.52 -0.12
CA VAL A 785 -43.63 -4.31 -0.89
C VAL A 785 -42.34 -4.53 -1.70
N VAL A 786 -41.28 -5.06 -1.08
CA VAL A 786 -40.01 -5.35 -1.77
C VAL A 786 -40.19 -6.33 -2.94
N ILE A 787 -40.94 -7.43 -2.75
CA ILE A 787 -41.21 -8.41 -3.81
C ILE A 787 -42.08 -7.82 -4.92
N THR A 788 -43.11 -7.04 -4.57
CA THR A 788 -43.97 -6.37 -5.56
C THR A 788 -43.17 -5.40 -6.43
N SER A 789 -42.22 -4.67 -5.82
CA SER A 789 -41.30 -3.80 -6.56
C SER A 789 -40.38 -4.58 -7.49
N LEU A 790 -39.87 -5.73 -7.05
CA LEU A 790 -39.04 -6.62 -7.86
C LEU A 790 -39.81 -7.23 -9.04
N GLU A 791 -41.04 -7.69 -8.83
CA GLU A 791 -41.87 -8.30 -9.89
C GLU A 791 -42.24 -7.28 -10.98
N ARG A 792 -42.40 -6.01 -10.62
CA ARG A 792 -42.76 -4.93 -11.57
C ARG A 792 -41.57 -4.28 -12.27
N MET A 793 -40.46 -4.04 -11.55
CA MET A 793 -39.30 -3.32 -12.09
C MET A 793 -38.03 -4.18 -12.13
N GLY A 794 -38.18 -5.51 -12.16
CA GLY A 794 -37.08 -6.47 -12.07
C GLY A 794 -36.07 -6.45 -13.20
N ARG A 795 -36.30 -5.70 -14.29
CA ARG A 795 -35.32 -5.47 -15.37
C ARG A 795 -34.17 -4.57 -14.94
N ALA A 796 -34.43 -3.63 -14.04
CA ALA A 796 -33.40 -2.75 -13.48
C ALA A 796 -32.51 -3.52 -12.50
N GLU A 797 -31.19 -3.49 -12.74
CA GLU A 797 -30.16 -4.12 -11.91
C GLU A 797 -30.17 -3.59 -10.47
N VAL A 798 -30.29 -2.27 -10.33
CA VAL A 798 -30.31 -1.57 -9.05
C VAL A 798 -31.43 -2.09 -8.12
N ILE A 799 -32.60 -2.43 -8.68
CA ILE A 799 -33.73 -2.97 -7.89
C ILE A 799 -33.50 -4.42 -7.48
N ARG A 800 -32.89 -5.24 -8.35
CA ARG A 800 -32.51 -6.62 -8.03
C ARG A 800 -31.53 -6.66 -6.86
N ASP A 801 -30.52 -5.80 -6.87
CA ASP A 801 -29.57 -5.67 -5.76
C ASP A 801 -30.26 -5.19 -4.47
N GLY A 802 -31.06 -4.12 -4.54
CA GLY A 802 -31.83 -3.63 -3.40
C GLY A 802 -32.74 -4.69 -2.77
N ALA A 803 -33.46 -5.46 -3.60
CA ALA A 803 -34.34 -6.53 -3.11
C ALA A 803 -33.57 -7.65 -2.42
N ARG A 804 -32.45 -8.10 -3.01
CA ARG A 804 -31.52 -9.07 -2.38
C ARG A 804 -31.00 -8.54 -1.04
N PHE A 805 -30.56 -7.28 -1.01
CA PHE A 805 -30.05 -6.61 0.17
C PHE A 805 -31.08 -6.56 1.29
N ALA A 806 -32.32 -6.13 1.00
CA ALA A 806 -33.38 -5.99 2.00
C ALA A 806 -33.84 -7.36 2.53
N ILE A 807 -34.07 -8.33 1.65
CA ILE A 807 -34.53 -9.67 2.03
C ILE A 807 -33.48 -10.37 2.90
N SER A 808 -32.18 -10.24 2.60
CA SER A 808 -31.11 -10.80 3.43
C SER A 808 -31.14 -10.32 4.89
N ARG A 809 -31.58 -9.07 5.12
CA ARG A 809 -31.67 -8.42 6.44
C ARG A 809 -33.03 -8.66 7.12
N LEU A 810 -34.07 -8.95 6.35
CA LEU A 810 -35.39 -9.34 6.86
C LEU A 810 -35.45 -10.83 7.28
N ILE A 811 -34.62 -11.71 6.71
CA ILE A 811 -34.53 -13.13 7.08
C ILE A 811 -34.30 -13.32 8.60
N PRO A 812 -33.34 -12.62 9.24
CA PRO A 812 -33.17 -12.70 10.70
C PRO A 812 -34.37 -12.21 11.52
N VAL A 813 -35.20 -11.31 11.00
CA VAL A 813 -36.40 -10.80 11.69
C VAL A 813 -37.55 -11.80 11.60
N LEU A 814 -37.85 -12.30 10.41
CA LEU A 814 -39.05 -13.09 10.11
C LEU A 814 -38.86 -14.61 10.16
N GLY A 815 -37.61 -15.11 10.15
CA GLY A 815 -37.30 -16.54 10.23
C GLY A 815 -37.87 -17.35 9.06
N SER A 816 -38.44 -18.52 9.33
CA SER A 816 -38.98 -19.44 8.31
C SER A 816 -40.22 -18.93 7.57
N THR A 817 -40.91 -17.92 8.12
CA THR A 817 -42.12 -17.36 7.50
C THR A 817 -41.87 -16.58 6.20
N ILE A 818 -40.60 -16.27 5.90
CA ILE A 818 -40.19 -15.52 4.70
C ILE A 818 -39.87 -16.41 3.48
N LEU A 819 -39.81 -17.74 3.65
CA LEU A 819 -39.29 -18.68 2.63
C LEU A 819 -40.07 -18.64 1.30
N SER A 820 -41.39 -18.40 1.32
CA SER A 820 -42.20 -18.27 0.11
C SER A 820 -41.78 -17.08 -0.75
N GLU A 821 -41.48 -15.95 -0.12
CA GLU A 821 -41.06 -14.71 -0.79
C GLU A 821 -39.61 -14.82 -1.30
N VAL A 822 -38.76 -15.52 -0.55
CA VAL A 822 -37.37 -15.79 -0.97
C VAL A 822 -37.33 -16.66 -2.24
N THR A 823 -38.23 -17.64 -2.37
CA THR A 823 -38.33 -18.49 -3.57
C THR A 823 -38.67 -17.66 -4.82
N ARG A 824 -39.54 -16.64 -4.67
CA ARG A 824 -39.89 -15.70 -5.75
C ARG A 824 -38.70 -14.84 -6.17
N LEU A 825 -37.94 -14.31 -5.20
CA LEU A 825 -36.70 -13.56 -5.45
C LEU A 825 -35.70 -14.41 -6.26
N ILE A 826 -35.43 -15.64 -5.82
CA ILE A 826 -34.46 -16.53 -6.48
C ILE A 826 -34.86 -16.79 -7.93
N SER A 827 -36.15 -17.03 -8.18
CA SER A 827 -36.66 -17.28 -9.54
C SER A 827 -36.46 -16.06 -10.45
N CYS A 828 -36.79 -14.86 -9.97
CA CYS A 828 -36.58 -13.61 -10.72
C CYS A 828 -35.09 -13.34 -11.01
N MET A 829 -34.21 -13.55 -10.03
CA MET A 829 -32.76 -13.41 -10.20
C MET A 829 -32.21 -14.43 -11.21
N LEU A 830 -32.67 -15.68 -11.15
CA LEU A 830 -32.27 -16.76 -12.07
C LEU A 830 -32.71 -16.54 -13.52
N GLU A 831 -33.67 -15.65 -13.78
CA GLU A 831 -34.05 -15.26 -15.13
C GLU A 831 -33.26 -14.04 -15.60
N LEU A 832 -33.13 -13.00 -14.77
CA LEU A 832 -32.71 -11.66 -15.20
C LEU A 832 -31.26 -11.26 -14.86
N SER A 833 -30.52 -12.05 -14.05
CA SER A 833 -29.19 -11.64 -13.59
C SER A 833 -28.10 -11.50 -14.67
N LYS A 834 -27.26 -10.48 -14.53
CA LYS A 834 -26.03 -10.32 -15.35
C LYS A 834 -24.86 -11.13 -14.79
N LEU A 835 -23.70 -11.09 -15.46
CA LEU A 835 -22.46 -11.73 -15.01
C LEU A 835 -21.96 -11.16 -13.67
N GLU A 836 -22.04 -9.84 -13.52
CA GLU A 836 -21.59 -9.10 -12.32
C GLU A 836 -22.43 -9.48 -11.09
N GLU A 837 -23.75 -9.49 -11.22
CA GLU A 837 -24.68 -9.85 -10.14
C GLU A 837 -24.58 -11.32 -9.69
N LEU A 838 -24.05 -12.20 -10.54
CA LEU A 838 -24.01 -13.63 -10.28
C LEU A 838 -23.06 -13.97 -9.12
N ALA A 839 -21.95 -13.24 -8.97
CA ALA A 839 -21.00 -13.44 -7.89
C ALA A 839 -21.64 -13.18 -6.51
N ASP A 840 -22.32 -12.05 -6.37
CA ASP A 840 -23.03 -11.70 -5.14
C ASP A 840 -24.25 -12.59 -4.88
N PHE A 841 -24.97 -12.97 -5.94
CA PHE A 841 -26.11 -13.87 -5.84
C PHE A 841 -25.68 -15.22 -5.26
N LEU A 842 -24.52 -15.74 -5.66
CA LEU A 842 -23.93 -16.94 -5.06
C LEU A 842 -23.58 -16.76 -3.59
N GLY A 843 -23.09 -15.57 -3.20
CA GLY A 843 -22.89 -15.20 -1.80
C GLY A 843 -24.18 -15.26 -0.99
N PHE A 844 -25.26 -14.66 -1.52
CA PHE A 844 -26.60 -14.68 -0.90
C PHE A 844 -27.14 -16.11 -0.75
N LEU A 845 -27.05 -16.94 -1.79
CA LEU A 845 -27.47 -18.34 -1.72
C LEU A 845 -26.66 -19.12 -0.67
N GLY A 846 -25.35 -18.87 -0.57
CA GLY A 846 -24.51 -19.45 0.47
C GLY A 846 -24.96 -19.08 1.90
N GLN A 847 -25.37 -17.83 2.13
CA GLN A 847 -25.91 -17.39 3.41
C GLN A 847 -27.26 -18.04 3.73
N LEU A 848 -28.12 -18.20 2.72
CA LEU A 848 -29.42 -18.85 2.85
C LEU A 848 -29.27 -20.32 3.25
N VAL A 849 -28.36 -21.04 2.58
CA VAL A 849 -28.01 -22.44 2.91
C VAL A 849 -27.56 -22.57 4.37
N HIS A 850 -26.76 -21.63 4.87
CA HIS A 850 -26.31 -21.65 6.26
C HIS A 850 -27.44 -21.36 7.26
N ASN A 851 -28.28 -20.37 6.98
CA ASN A 851 -29.34 -19.93 7.90
C ASN A 851 -30.49 -20.93 8.05
N PHE A 852 -30.79 -21.72 7.01
CA PHE A 852 -31.93 -22.63 6.97
C PHE A 852 -31.53 -24.09 6.74
N ARG A 853 -30.35 -24.50 7.20
CA ARG A 853 -29.78 -25.84 6.96
C ARG A 853 -30.64 -27.01 7.47
N GLU A 854 -31.53 -26.78 8.43
CA GLU A 854 -32.36 -27.81 9.08
C GLU A 854 -33.81 -27.84 8.56
N GLU A 855 -34.19 -26.86 7.72
CA GLU A 855 -35.54 -26.75 7.19
C GLU A 855 -35.71 -27.59 5.91
N PRO A 856 -36.60 -28.60 5.90
CA PRO A 856 -36.74 -29.52 4.77
C PRO A 856 -37.21 -28.83 3.49
N GLY A 857 -38.02 -27.78 3.61
CA GLY A 857 -38.51 -27.00 2.45
C GLY A 857 -37.40 -26.28 1.68
N VAL A 858 -36.28 -25.97 2.32
CA VAL A 858 -35.13 -25.33 1.66
C VAL A 858 -34.32 -26.35 0.85
N TYR A 859 -34.20 -27.58 1.33
CA TYR A 859 -33.55 -28.66 0.58
C TYR A 859 -34.27 -28.96 -0.74
N GLU A 860 -35.60 -29.11 -0.72
CA GLU A 860 -36.39 -29.37 -1.93
C GLU A 860 -36.36 -28.20 -2.92
N MET A 861 -36.37 -26.97 -2.39
CA MET A 861 -36.21 -25.75 -3.19
C MET A 861 -34.85 -25.75 -3.92
N PHE A 862 -33.75 -26.02 -3.22
CA PHE A 862 -32.43 -26.09 -3.86
C PHE A 862 -32.34 -27.27 -4.84
N ASP A 863 -32.90 -28.44 -4.54
CA ASP A 863 -32.84 -29.57 -5.47
C ASP A 863 -33.45 -29.25 -6.84
N THR A 864 -34.53 -28.46 -6.85
CA THR A 864 -35.19 -28.00 -8.09
C THR A 864 -34.41 -26.89 -8.80
N LEU A 865 -33.79 -25.97 -8.05
CA LEU A 865 -33.16 -24.75 -8.58
C LEU A 865 -31.66 -24.89 -8.91
N MET A 866 -31.00 -25.96 -8.47
CA MET A 866 -29.56 -26.14 -8.69
C MET A 866 -29.21 -26.43 -10.16
N ALA A 867 -29.97 -27.26 -10.87
CA ALA A 867 -29.74 -27.51 -12.30
C ALA A 867 -29.71 -26.22 -13.17
N PRO A 868 -30.73 -25.34 -13.12
CA PRO A 868 -30.70 -24.10 -13.92
C PRO A 868 -29.59 -23.15 -13.45
N LEU A 869 -29.31 -23.09 -12.14
CA LEU A 869 -28.24 -22.26 -11.59
C LEU A 869 -26.86 -22.66 -12.15
N PHE A 870 -26.49 -23.94 -12.08
CA PHE A 870 -25.19 -24.41 -12.57
C PHE A 870 -25.04 -24.25 -14.08
N SER A 871 -26.10 -24.53 -14.86
CA SER A 871 -26.09 -24.30 -16.31
C SER A 871 -25.79 -22.83 -16.64
N ARG A 872 -26.34 -21.90 -15.87
CA ARG A 872 -26.09 -20.46 -16.06
C ARG A 872 -24.67 -20.08 -15.66
N ILE A 873 -24.16 -20.59 -14.53
CA ILE A 873 -22.79 -20.32 -14.07
C ILE A 873 -21.76 -20.84 -15.08
N THR A 874 -21.92 -22.06 -15.57
CA THR A 874 -20.98 -22.63 -16.56
C THR A 874 -21.02 -21.85 -17.86
N SER A 875 -22.21 -21.44 -18.33
CA SER A 875 -22.33 -20.57 -19.51
C SER A 875 -21.68 -19.19 -19.28
N ALA A 876 -21.88 -18.60 -18.10
CA ALA A 876 -21.31 -17.32 -17.70
C ALA A 876 -19.77 -17.36 -17.67
N LEU A 877 -19.20 -18.42 -17.06
CA LEU A 877 -17.75 -18.62 -17.00
C LEU A 877 -17.15 -18.84 -18.39
N THR A 878 -17.85 -19.56 -19.28
CA THR A 878 -17.40 -19.80 -20.66
C THR A 878 -17.40 -18.50 -21.48
N LYS A 879 -18.47 -17.69 -21.37
CA LYS A 879 -18.53 -16.38 -22.03
C LYS A 879 -17.44 -15.42 -21.53
N ALA A 880 -17.19 -15.41 -20.22
CA ALA A 880 -16.10 -14.63 -19.64
C ALA A 880 -14.72 -15.09 -20.13
N ASP A 881 -14.54 -16.39 -20.43
CA ASP A 881 -13.32 -16.92 -21.04
C ASP A 881 -13.15 -16.43 -22.48
N GLU A 882 -14.22 -16.41 -23.28
CA GLU A 882 -14.21 -15.89 -24.66
C GLU A 882 -13.93 -14.38 -24.71
N GLU A 883 -14.57 -13.59 -23.86
CA GLU A 883 -14.40 -12.13 -23.77
C GLU A 883 -13.00 -11.72 -23.30
N ALA A 884 -12.42 -12.46 -22.34
CA ALA A 884 -11.06 -12.20 -21.87
C ALA A 884 -9.98 -12.46 -22.93
N VAL A 885 -10.25 -13.38 -23.87
CA VAL A 885 -9.36 -13.66 -25.01
C VAL A 885 -9.57 -12.64 -26.14
N ALA A 886 -10.83 -12.30 -26.45
CA ALA A 886 -11.17 -11.36 -27.52
C ALA A 886 -10.73 -9.93 -27.24
N SER A 887 -10.74 -9.48 -25.98
CA SER A 887 -10.37 -8.11 -25.56
C SER A 887 -8.86 -7.88 -25.43
N GLY A 888 -8.01 -8.81 -25.90
CA GLY A 888 -6.56 -8.66 -25.78
C GLY A 888 -6.04 -8.66 -24.34
N GLY A 889 -6.86 -9.08 -23.37
CA GLY A 889 -6.50 -9.09 -21.96
C GLY A 889 -6.84 -7.82 -21.18
N ALA A 890 -7.92 -7.11 -21.53
CA ALA A 890 -8.47 -6.03 -20.71
C ALA A 890 -8.57 -6.46 -19.22
N THR A 891 -8.09 -5.60 -18.32
CA THR A 891 -7.97 -5.89 -16.88
C THR A 891 -9.32 -6.22 -16.24
N ASP A 892 -10.40 -5.54 -16.66
CA ASP A 892 -11.70 -5.64 -16.01
C ASP A 892 -12.37 -7.00 -16.25
N ALA A 893 -12.33 -7.49 -17.50
CA ALA A 893 -12.85 -8.83 -17.84
C ALA A 893 -12.11 -9.94 -17.07
N ARG A 894 -10.80 -9.77 -16.82
CA ARG A 894 -10.01 -10.71 -16.00
C ARG A 894 -10.40 -10.64 -14.52
N ILE A 895 -10.70 -9.45 -14.00
CA ILE A 895 -11.12 -9.26 -12.61
C ILE A 895 -12.50 -9.89 -12.38
N LEU A 896 -13.49 -9.58 -13.23
CA LEU A 896 -14.84 -10.14 -13.12
C LEU A 896 -14.84 -11.68 -13.21
N LYS A 897 -14.05 -12.23 -14.13
CA LYS A 897 -13.84 -13.67 -14.26
C LYS A 897 -13.26 -14.28 -12.99
N ARG A 898 -12.24 -13.65 -12.40
CA ARG A 898 -11.59 -14.11 -11.16
C ARG A 898 -12.57 -14.08 -9.99
N GLU A 899 -13.37 -13.03 -9.88
CA GLU A 899 -14.38 -12.88 -8.84
C GLU A 899 -15.48 -13.94 -8.96
N LEU A 900 -16.05 -14.12 -10.15
CA LEU A 900 -17.08 -15.14 -10.39
C LEU A 900 -16.58 -16.56 -10.10
N ARG A 901 -15.35 -16.89 -10.54
CA ARG A 901 -14.70 -18.18 -10.23
C ARG A 901 -14.57 -18.40 -8.73
N LYS A 902 -14.09 -17.39 -8.00
CA LYS A 902 -13.91 -17.46 -6.55
C LYS A 902 -15.26 -17.59 -5.82
N SER A 903 -16.29 -16.85 -6.22
CA SER A 903 -17.64 -16.93 -5.64
C SER A 903 -18.30 -18.28 -5.91
N TYR A 904 -18.13 -18.84 -7.11
CA TYR A 904 -18.58 -20.20 -7.45
C TYR A 904 -17.92 -21.26 -6.55
N LEU A 905 -16.58 -21.22 -6.41
CA LEU A 905 -15.85 -22.16 -5.57
C LEU A 905 -16.19 -22.02 -4.08
N THR A 906 -16.40 -20.79 -3.62
CA THR A 906 -16.81 -20.50 -2.24
C THR A 906 -18.24 -21.00 -1.98
N PHE A 907 -19.15 -20.83 -2.93
CA PHE A 907 -20.50 -21.38 -2.85
C PHE A 907 -20.50 -22.91 -2.75
N LEU A 908 -19.72 -23.58 -3.61
CA LEU A 908 -19.53 -25.04 -3.53
C LEU A 908 -18.99 -25.47 -2.16
N TYR A 909 -17.95 -24.80 -1.67
CA TYR A 909 -17.40 -25.07 -0.35
C TYR A 909 -18.45 -24.92 0.77
N ASN A 910 -19.27 -23.85 0.73
CA ASN A 910 -20.33 -23.62 1.70
C ASN A 910 -21.44 -24.67 1.62
N LEU A 911 -21.80 -25.14 0.41
CA LEU A 911 -22.76 -26.21 0.21
C LEU A 911 -22.30 -27.49 0.92
N PHE A 912 -21.03 -27.86 0.77
CA PHE A 912 -20.44 -29.01 1.45
C PHE A 912 -20.34 -28.81 2.96
N ASN A 913 -19.95 -27.62 3.41
CA ASN A 913 -19.79 -27.35 4.84
C ASN A 913 -21.11 -27.41 5.62
N ASN A 914 -22.22 -27.02 4.98
CA ASN A 914 -23.55 -27.07 5.57
C ASN A 914 -24.28 -28.42 5.38
N GLY A 915 -23.61 -29.45 4.85
CA GLY A 915 -24.19 -30.78 4.69
C GLY A 915 -25.10 -30.96 3.47
N MET A 916 -25.36 -29.92 2.68
CA MET A 916 -26.22 -29.99 1.48
C MET A 916 -25.53 -30.62 0.25
N GLY A 917 -24.47 -31.41 0.46
CA GLY A 917 -23.72 -32.06 -0.62
C GLY A 917 -24.51 -33.16 -1.35
N SER A 918 -25.58 -33.71 -0.75
CA SER A 918 -26.41 -34.74 -1.40
C SER A 918 -27.17 -34.22 -2.63
N ILE A 919 -27.41 -32.91 -2.72
CA ILE A 919 -28.15 -32.28 -3.82
C ILE A 919 -27.47 -32.51 -5.17
N LEU A 920 -26.14 -32.61 -5.19
CA LEU A 920 -25.36 -32.85 -6.41
C LEU A 920 -25.58 -34.27 -6.99
N PHE A 921 -26.07 -35.22 -6.18
CA PHE A 921 -26.33 -36.60 -6.57
C PHE A 921 -27.80 -36.95 -6.72
N SER A 922 -28.69 -35.98 -6.53
CA SER A 922 -30.12 -36.18 -6.77
C SER A 922 -30.33 -36.69 -8.20
N PRO A 923 -31.28 -37.61 -8.45
CA PRO A 923 -31.54 -38.15 -9.79
C PRO A 923 -31.78 -37.05 -10.85
N THR A 924 -32.27 -35.88 -10.43
CA THR A 924 -32.48 -34.70 -11.28
C THR A 924 -31.17 -34.02 -11.69
N ASN A 925 -30.16 -34.03 -10.80
CA ASN A 925 -28.96 -33.19 -10.87
C ASN A 925 -27.68 -33.98 -11.24
N ALA A 926 -27.63 -35.27 -10.92
CA ALA A 926 -26.48 -36.14 -11.15
C ALA A 926 -25.91 -36.12 -12.59
N PRO A 927 -26.72 -36.22 -13.67
CA PRO A 927 -26.16 -36.27 -15.03
C PRO A 927 -25.69 -34.91 -15.56
N LYS A 928 -26.17 -33.80 -15.00
CA LYS A 928 -25.91 -32.44 -15.52
C LYS A 928 -24.88 -31.66 -14.70
N ILE A 929 -24.73 -31.97 -13.41
CA ILE A 929 -23.95 -31.13 -12.48
C ILE A 929 -22.72 -31.85 -11.93
N TYR A 930 -22.84 -33.14 -11.60
CA TYR A 930 -21.78 -33.84 -10.84
C TYR A 930 -20.43 -33.87 -11.57
N GLU A 931 -20.41 -34.37 -12.80
CA GLU A 931 -19.18 -34.52 -13.59
C GLU A 931 -18.53 -33.17 -13.97
N PRO A 932 -19.28 -32.15 -14.47
CA PRO A 932 -18.70 -30.83 -14.75
C PRO A 932 -18.13 -30.13 -13.52
N VAL A 933 -18.74 -30.28 -12.35
CA VAL A 933 -18.24 -29.68 -11.11
C VAL A 933 -16.88 -30.28 -10.73
N LEU A 934 -16.74 -31.60 -10.79
CA LEU A 934 -15.48 -32.28 -10.52
C LEU A 934 -14.39 -31.82 -11.49
N GLN A 935 -14.68 -31.77 -12.79
CA GLN A 935 -13.73 -31.30 -13.80
C GLN A 935 -13.33 -29.84 -13.58
N SER A 936 -14.29 -28.96 -13.25
CA SER A 936 -14.02 -27.55 -12.96
C SER A 936 -13.07 -27.37 -11.78
N LEU A 937 -13.25 -28.15 -10.70
CA LEU A 937 -12.38 -28.10 -9.52
C LEU A 937 -10.95 -28.53 -9.85
N LEU A 938 -10.77 -29.54 -10.70
CA LEU A 938 -9.43 -29.96 -11.15
C LEU A 938 -8.75 -28.85 -11.96
N ILE A 939 -9.44 -28.30 -12.96
CA ILE A 939 -8.90 -27.24 -13.82
C ILE A 939 -8.50 -26.02 -12.97
N TYR A 940 -9.39 -25.56 -12.08
CA TYR A 940 -9.14 -24.36 -11.28
C TYR A 940 -8.13 -24.57 -10.16
N SER A 941 -8.01 -25.78 -9.60
CA SER A 941 -6.94 -26.08 -8.65
C SER A 941 -5.56 -26.09 -9.33
N ALA A 942 -5.50 -26.45 -10.61
CA ALA A 942 -4.26 -26.45 -11.39
C ALA A 942 -3.87 -25.05 -11.89
N ASP A 943 -4.80 -24.12 -12.12
CA ASP A 943 -4.54 -22.76 -12.65
C ASP A 943 -3.89 -21.78 -11.63
N VAL A 944 -2.66 -22.09 -11.21
CA VAL A 944 -1.89 -21.30 -10.22
C VAL A 944 -1.29 -20.02 -10.81
N GLU A 945 -1.09 -19.96 -12.13
CA GLU A 945 -0.46 -18.83 -12.82
C GLU A 945 -1.44 -17.67 -13.06
N GLY A 946 -2.72 -17.97 -13.29
CA GLY A 946 -3.77 -16.97 -13.48
C GLY A 946 -4.37 -16.46 -12.17
N ASP A 947 -4.67 -17.35 -11.21
CA ASP A 947 -5.31 -16.98 -9.94
C ASP A 947 -5.00 -17.94 -8.78
N SER A 948 -3.98 -17.60 -8.00
CA SER A 948 -3.60 -18.32 -6.78
C SER A 948 -4.70 -18.34 -5.70
N GLY A 949 -5.62 -17.38 -5.71
CA GLY A 949 -6.74 -17.29 -4.76
C GLY A 949 -7.80 -18.36 -5.03
N SER A 950 -8.27 -18.47 -6.28
CA SER A 950 -9.23 -19.51 -6.66
C SER A 950 -8.62 -20.91 -6.56
N ALA A 951 -7.36 -21.10 -6.95
CA ALA A 951 -6.67 -22.38 -6.81
C ALA A 951 -6.68 -22.88 -5.35
N LYS A 952 -6.43 -21.98 -4.39
CA LYS A 952 -6.50 -22.30 -2.97
C LYS A 952 -7.91 -22.70 -2.52
N VAL A 953 -8.94 -21.96 -2.93
CA VAL A 953 -10.34 -22.30 -2.57
C VAL A 953 -10.75 -23.63 -3.21
N ALA A 954 -10.34 -23.91 -4.45
CA ALA A 954 -10.59 -25.18 -5.11
C ALA A 954 -9.96 -26.36 -4.35
N VAL A 955 -8.70 -26.22 -3.91
CA VAL A 955 -8.03 -27.25 -3.08
C VAL A 955 -8.73 -27.45 -1.73
N LEU A 956 -9.19 -26.37 -1.08
CA LEU A 956 -9.99 -26.47 0.15
C LEU A 956 -11.34 -27.16 -0.08
N CYS A 957 -11.99 -26.88 -1.21
CA CYS A 957 -13.22 -27.55 -1.61
C CYS A 957 -13.00 -29.06 -1.83
N LEU A 958 -11.95 -29.44 -2.58
CA LEU A 958 -11.56 -30.84 -2.76
C LEU A 958 -11.27 -31.54 -1.43
N ASN A 959 -10.59 -30.86 -0.50
CA ASN A 959 -10.35 -31.40 0.84
C ASN A 959 -11.66 -31.64 1.60
N LYS A 960 -12.60 -30.70 1.52
CA LYS A 960 -13.90 -30.84 2.19
C LYS A 960 -14.75 -31.96 1.58
N MET A 961 -14.75 -32.09 0.24
CA MET A 961 -15.40 -33.20 -0.45
C MET A 961 -14.81 -34.53 -0.01
N LEU A 962 -13.49 -34.62 0.14
CA LEU A 962 -12.81 -35.81 0.63
C LEU A 962 -13.16 -36.16 2.08
N GLN A 963 -13.35 -35.18 2.96
CA GLN A 963 -13.80 -35.41 4.33
C GLN A 963 -15.18 -36.06 4.39
N ILE A 964 -16.11 -35.59 3.55
CA ILE A 964 -17.53 -35.99 3.55
C ILE A 964 -17.75 -37.28 2.74
N TRP A 965 -17.14 -37.41 1.57
CA TRP A 965 -17.36 -38.51 0.61
C TRP A 965 -16.24 -39.55 0.58
N GLY A 966 -15.14 -39.34 1.31
CA GLY A 966 -13.96 -40.21 1.26
C GLY A 966 -14.17 -41.67 1.70
N THR A 967 -15.29 -41.98 2.37
CA THR A 967 -15.66 -43.37 2.72
C THR A 967 -16.44 -44.08 1.60
N GLY A 968 -16.80 -43.38 0.51
CA GLY A 968 -17.62 -43.93 -0.57
C GLY A 968 -19.12 -43.93 -0.30
N GLU A 969 -19.55 -43.51 0.89
CA GLU A 969 -20.95 -43.37 1.32
C GLU A 969 -21.18 -41.95 1.85
N ASN A 970 -22.33 -41.34 1.51
CA ASN A 970 -22.68 -40.05 2.09
C ASN A 970 -23.06 -40.22 3.57
N SER A 971 -22.36 -39.53 4.47
CA SER A 971 -22.54 -39.66 5.93
C SER A 971 -23.94 -39.27 6.44
N GLN A 972 -24.77 -38.61 5.62
CA GLN A 972 -26.13 -38.19 5.98
C GLN A 972 -27.26 -39.07 5.41
N GLU A 973 -27.01 -39.88 4.37
CA GLU A 973 -28.06 -40.68 3.69
C GLU A 973 -27.68 -42.15 3.42
N GLY A 974 -26.44 -42.58 3.64
CA GLY A 974 -26.00 -43.96 3.42
C GLY A 974 -26.00 -44.43 1.95
N LYS A 975 -26.15 -43.51 0.99
CA LYS A 975 -26.07 -43.82 -0.46
C LYS A 975 -24.62 -43.77 -0.96
N PRO A 976 -24.21 -44.69 -1.86
CA PRO A 976 -22.87 -44.70 -2.41
C PRO A 976 -22.64 -43.52 -3.37
N VAL A 977 -21.50 -42.85 -3.25
CA VAL A 977 -21.10 -41.79 -4.18
C VAL A 977 -20.44 -42.44 -5.41
N PRO A 978 -20.99 -42.27 -6.63
CA PRO A 978 -20.48 -42.95 -7.82
C PRO A 978 -19.09 -42.43 -8.22
N GLY A 979 -18.11 -43.32 -8.40
CA GLY A 979 -16.81 -43.01 -9.01
C GLY A 979 -15.81 -42.17 -8.18
N PHE A 980 -16.20 -41.62 -7.03
CA PHE A 980 -15.36 -40.67 -6.29
C PHE A 980 -14.06 -41.26 -5.72
N LYS A 981 -14.03 -42.57 -5.41
CA LYS A 981 -12.81 -43.28 -4.98
C LYS A 981 -11.76 -43.30 -6.09
N GLU A 982 -12.16 -43.60 -7.31
CA GLU A 982 -11.27 -43.62 -8.47
C GLU A 982 -10.79 -42.20 -8.81
N PHE A 983 -11.71 -41.24 -8.77
CA PHE A 983 -11.40 -39.82 -8.96
C PHE A 983 -10.37 -39.29 -7.96
N THR A 984 -10.50 -39.65 -6.67
CA THR A 984 -9.56 -39.20 -5.63
C THR A 984 -8.13 -39.73 -5.87
N LEU A 985 -8.01 -41.03 -6.21
CA LEU A 985 -6.72 -41.65 -6.43
C LEU A 985 -6.07 -41.18 -7.75
N GLN A 986 -6.83 -41.12 -8.84
CA GLN A 986 -6.30 -40.81 -10.16
C GLN A 986 -6.09 -39.31 -10.43
N HIS A 987 -6.88 -38.42 -9.82
CA HIS A 987 -6.84 -36.99 -10.12
C HIS A 987 -6.42 -36.13 -8.92
N ILE A 988 -7.11 -36.24 -7.77
CA ILE A 988 -6.80 -35.40 -6.59
C ILE A 988 -5.38 -35.64 -6.10
N SER A 989 -4.95 -36.91 -6.01
CA SER A 989 -3.58 -37.25 -5.61
C SER A 989 -2.55 -36.63 -6.55
N ARG A 990 -2.78 -36.66 -7.87
CA ARG A 990 -1.81 -36.15 -8.86
C ARG A 990 -1.59 -34.65 -8.76
N ILE A 991 -2.68 -33.90 -8.61
CA ILE A 991 -2.67 -32.44 -8.50
C ILE A 991 -1.80 -31.96 -7.32
N THR A 992 -1.78 -32.71 -6.21
CA THR A 992 -0.94 -32.36 -5.06
C THR A 992 0.56 -32.31 -5.38
N TRP A 993 0.99 -33.01 -6.42
CA TRP A 993 2.37 -33.06 -6.91
C TRP A 993 2.60 -32.27 -8.20
N GLU A 994 1.60 -32.09 -9.05
CA GLU A 994 1.72 -31.30 -10.29
C GLU A 994 1.83 -29.79 -10.00
N ILE A 995 1.06 -29.28 -9.03
CA ILE A 995 1.06 -27.85 -8.67
C ILE A 995 2.48 -27.33 -8.32
N PRO A 996 3.26 -28.00 -7.44
CA PRO A 996 4.59 -27.52 -7.07
C PRO A 996 5.65 -27.63 -8.16
N THR A 997 5.40 -28.38 -9.24
CA THR A 997 6.37 -28.60 -10.33
C THR A 997 6.33 -27.53 -11.42
N ARG A 998 5.40 -26.57 -11.34
CA ARG A 998 5.28 -25.50 -12.33
C ARG A 998 6.45 -24.51 -12.25
N PRO A 999 6.95 -23.99 -13.39
CA PRO A 999 8.16 -23.16 -13.45
C PRO A 999 8.06 -21.85 -12.64
N ASN A 1000 6.85 -21.35 -12.42
CA ASN A 1000 6.58 -20.11 -11.69
C ASN A 1000 6.25 -20.32 -10.19
N PHE A 1001 6.34 -21.55 -9.68
CA PHE A 1001 5.96 -21.85 -8.29
C PHE A 1001 7.08 -21.47 -7.29
N ASN A 1002 6.94 -20.32 -6.63
CA ASN A 1002 7.93 -19.84 -5.66
C ASN A 1002 7.61 -20.27 -4.21
N THR A 1003 8.42 -21.14 -3.63
CA THR A 1003 8.26 -21.63 -2.24
C THR A 1003 8.58 -20.60 -1.15
N ARG A 1004 9.12 -19.43 -1.54
CA ARG A 1004 9.37 -18.29 -0.65
C ARG A 1004 8.16 -17.36 -0.53
N ASP A 1005 7.23 -17.39 -1.49
CA ASP A 1005 5.99 -16.63 -1.41
C ASP A 1005 5.08 -17.22 -0.31
N ALA A 1006 4.55 -16.34 0.55
CA ALA A 1006 3.67 -16.72 1.64
C ALA A 1006 2.36 -17.36 1.14
N VAL A 1007 1.82 -16.91 0.00
CA VAL A 1007 0.56 -17.43 -0.56
C VAL A 1007 0.75 -18.86 -1.09
N MET A 1008 1.80 -19.08 -1.88
CA MET A 1008 2.15 -20.39 -2.45
C MET A 1008 2.60 -21.38 -1.38
N ARG A 1009 3.34 -20.92 -0.35
CA ARG A 1009 3.65 -21.73 0.84
C ARG A 1009 2.39 -22.12 1.60
N GLY A 1010 1.41 -21.22 1.68
CA GLY A 1010 0.07 -21.53 2.21
C GLY A 1010 -0.60 -22.66 1.43
N LEU A 1011 -0.60 -22.59 0.09
CA LEU A 1011 -1.17 -23.61 -0.80
C LEU A 1011 -0.48 -24.97 -0.64
N LEU A 1012 0.86 -25.03 -0.57
CA LEU A 1012 1.59 -26.27 -0.25
C LEU A 1012 1.12 -26.88 1.07
N GLY A 1013 0.87 -26.01 2.04
CA GLY A 1013 0.34 -26.40 3.33
C GLY A 1013 -1.05 -27.03 3.28
N ASP A 1014 -1.88 -26.60 2.33
CA ASP A 1014 -3.23 -27.13 2.14
C ASP A 1014 -3.19 -28.44 1.32
N LEU A 1015 -2.29 -28.53 0.33
CA LEU A 1015 -2.02 -29.78 -0.41
C LEU A 1015 -1.51 -30.89 0.51
N ALA A 1016 -0.62 -30.58 1.46
CA ALA A 1016 -0.18 -31.54 2.47
C ALA A 1016 -1.35 -32.06 3.34
N THR A 1017 -2.33 -31.19 3.62
CA THR A 1017 -3.53 -31.57 4.37
C THR A 1017 -4.40 -32.51 3.54
N VAL A 1018 -4.61 -32.23 2.26
CA VAL A 1018 -5.32 -33.12 1.33
C VAL A 1018 -4.65 -34.50 1.28
N GLN A 1019 -3.33 -34.58 1.10
CA GLN A 1019 -2.61 -35.85 1.07
C GLN A 1019 -2.78 -36.66 2.36
N ARG A 1020 -2.77 -35.99 3.51
CA ARG A 1020 -2.98 -36.63 4.81
C ARG A 1020 -4.41 -37.15 4.95
N GLU A 1021 -5.39 -36.40 4.48
CA GLU A 1021 -6.80 -36.79 4.52
C GLU A 1021 -7.07 -37.99 3.59
N ILE A 1022 -6.42 -38.04 2.41
CA ILE A 1022 -6.53 -39.20 1.50
C ILE A 1022 -6.00 -40.45 2.20
N TYR A 1023 -4.85 -40.34 2.86
CA TYR A 1023 -4.28 -41.44 3.65
C TYR A 1023 -5.20 -41.86 4.80
N ALA A 1024 -5.79 -40.91 5.53
CA ALA A 1024 -6.70 -41.22 6.64
C ALA A 1024 -7.93 -42.02 6.20
N LYS A 1025 -8.41 -41.82 4.97
CA LYS A 1025 -9.60 -42.51 4.43
C LYS A 1025 -9.29 -43.84 3.73
N TYR A 1026 -8.20 -43.91 2.96
CA TYR A 1026 -7.89 -45.08 2.12
C TYR A 1026 -6.72 -45.94 2.62
N GLY A 1027 -5.98 -45.48 3.64
CA GLY A 1027 -4.91 -46.24 4.29
C GLY A 1027 -3.89 -46.82 3.31
N ASP A 1028 -3.65 -48.13 3.42
CA ASP A 1028 -2.61 -48.85 2.66
C ASP A 1028 -2.85 -48.84 1.14
N VAL A 1029 -4.09 -48.71 0.69
CA VAL A 1029 -4.42 -48.62 -0.75
C VAL A 1029 -3.79 -47.39 -1.39
N TYR A 1030 -3.75 -46.28 -0.64
CA TYR A 1030 -3.13 -45.04 -1.11
C TYR A 1030 -1.60 -45.15 -1.16
N ILE A 1031 -0.99 -45.83 -0.19
CA ILE A 1031 0.46 -46.07 -0.16
C ILE A 1031 0.88 -46.94 -1.34
N GLN A 1032 0.15 -48.02 -1.61
CA GLN A 1032 0.44 -48.90 -2.75
C GLN A 1032 0.33 -48.15 -4.08
N PHE A 1033 -0.67 -47.29 -4.24
CA PHE A 1033 -0.81 -46.44 -5.42
C PHE A 1033 0.39 -45.49 -5.59
N LEU A 1034 0.80 -44.79 -4.52
CA LEU A 1034 1.93 -43.87 -4.58
C LEU A 1034 3.26 -44.56 -4.86
N GLN A 1035 3.54 -45.68 -4.18
CA GLN A 1035 4.80 -46.42 -4.31
C GLN A 1035 4.91 -47.20 -5.63
N ALA A 1036 3.83 -47.81 -6.10
CA ALA A 1036 3.88 -48.71 -7.26
C ALA A 1036 3.52 -48.02 -8.59
N GLN A 1037 2.73 -46.94 -8.58
CA GLN A 1037 2.21 -46.33 -9.81
C GLN A 1037 2.66 -44.88 -10.00
N TYR A 1038 2.44 -43.99 -9.03
CA TYR A 1038 2.53 -42.55 -9.30
C TYR A 1038 3.92 -41.93 -9.09
N LEU A 1039 4.55 -42.08 -7.90
CA LEU A 1039 5.84 -41.44 -7.62
C LEU A 1039 6.99 -41.93 -8.52
N PRO A 1040 7.06 -43.23 -8.91
CA PRO A 1040 8.01 -43.69 -9.92
C PRO A 1040 7.79 -43.06 -11.30
N SER A 1041 6.54 -42.75 -11.67
CA SER A 1041 6.24 -42.13 -12.97
C SER A 1041 6.72 -40.69 -13.08
N ILE A 1042 6.87 -39.98 -11.95
CA ILE A 1042 7.42 -38.62 -11.89
C ILE A 1042 8.96 -38.63 -11.84
N GLY A 1043 9.60 -39.79 -11.63
CA GLY A 1043 11.05 -39.92 -11.55
C GLY A 1043 11.66 -39.55 -10.19
N LEU A 1044 10.88 -39.58 -9.10
CA LEU A 1044 11.42 -39.38 -7.75
C LEU A 1044 12.31 -40.57 -7.33
N PRO A 1045 13.51 -40.34 -6.75
CA PRO A 1045 14.36 -41.41 -6.24
C PRO A 1045 13.68 -42.21 -5.11
N ASN A 1046 13.95 -43.52 -5.06
CA ASN A 1046 13.34 -44.44 -4.08
C ASN A 1046 13.61 -44.05 -2.62
N GLU A 1047 14.72 -43.38 -2.32
CA GLU A 1047 15.05 -42.86 -0.99
C GLU A 1047 14.01 -41.82 -0.52
N TYR A 1048 13.72 -40.82 -1.35
CA TYR A 1048 12.70 -39.80 -1.06
C TYR A 1048 11.28 -40.37 -1.00
N ILE A 1049 10.98 -41.40 -1.80
CA ILE A 1049 9.69 -42.10 -1.75
C ILE A 1049 9.53 -42.81 -0.39
N SER A 1050 10.57 -43.49 0.09
CA SER A 1050 10.54 -44.17 1.38
C SER A 1050 10.42 -43.21 2.57
N GLU A 1051 11.14 -42.08 2.52
CA GLU A 1051 11.08 -41.02 3.53
C GLU A 1051 9.70 -40.36 3.58
N TYR A 1052 9.11 -40.06 2.41
CA TYR A 1052 7.76 -39.49 2.32
C TYR A 1052 6.70 -40.43 2.90
N VAL A 1053 6.73 -41.73 2.56
CA VAL A 1053 5.76 -42.70 3.08
C VAL A 1053 5.91 -42.89 4.58
N GLN A 1054 7.13 -42.93 5.11
CA GLN A 1054 7.38 -43.05 6.54
C GLN A 1054 6.81 -41.85 7.32
N ASN A 1055 7.04 -40.63 6.82
CA ASN A 1055 6.53 -39.41 7.44
C ASN A 1055 5.00 -39.27 7.27
N LEU A 1056 4.44 -39.72 6.16
CA LEU A 1056 2.98 -39.79 5.97
C LEU A 1056 2.35 -40.78 6.96
N GLN A 1057 2.96 -41.92 7.24
CA GLN A 1057 2.43 -42.89 8.22
C GLN A 1057 2.57 -42.40 9.67
N GLY A 1058 3.73 -41.83 10.02
CA GLY A 1058 4.12 -41.59 11.43
C GLY A 1058 3.82 -40.19 12.01
N GLN A 1059 3.69 -39.13 11.21
CA GLN A 1059 3.62 -37.76 11.74
C GLN A 1059 2.18 -37.24 11.94
N ASN A 1060 2.01 -36.31 12.88
CA ASN A 1060 0.76 -35.55 13.02
C ASN A 1060 0.62 -34.50 11.88
N THR A 1061 -0.58 -34.09 11.49
CA THR A 1061 -0.87 -33.23 10.34
C THR A 1061 -0.03 -31.94 10.32
N LYS A 1062 0.23 -31.34 11.49
CA LYS A 1062 1.09 -30.14 11.60
C LYS A 1062 2.55 -30.42 11.28
N GLN A 1063 3.10 -31.54 11.74
CA GLN A 1063 4.48 -31.94 11.48
C GLN A 1063 4.67 -32.35 10.02
N PHE A 1064 3.71 -33.11 9.48
CA PHE A 1064 3.71 -33.51 8.06
C PHE A 1064 3.67 -32.30 7.13
N LYS A 1065 2.88 -31.26 7.47
CA LYS A 1065 2.83 -29.99 6.73
C LYS A 1065 4.20 -29.30 6.67
N VAL A 1066 4.94 -29.25 7.78
CA VAL A 1066 6.29 -28.67 7.82
C VAL A 1066 7.26 -29.51 6.98
N PHE A 1067 7.23 -30.83 7.13
CA PHE A 1067 8.04 -31.75 6.35
C PHE A 1067 7.80 -31.60 4.84
N TYR A 1068 6.54 -31.60 4.39
CA TYR A 1068 6.19 -31.48 2.98
C TYR A 1068 6.69 -30.16 2.37
N ILE A 1069 6.51 -29.04 3.09
CA ILE A 1069 7.01 -27.73 2.64
C ILE A 1069 8.54 -27.74 2.52
N GLN A 1070 9.24 -28.32 3.50
CA GLN A 1070 10.70 -28.43 3.48
C GLN A 1070 11.19 -29.31 2.33
N MET A 1071 10.56 -30.47 2.13
CA MET A 1071 10.90 -31.43 1.07
C MET A 1071 10.73 -30.80 -0.32
N ILE A 1072 9.58 -30.18 -0.60
CA ILE A 1072 9.35 -29.49 -1.87
C ILE A 1072 10.33 -28.33 -2.05
N SER A 1073 10.60 -27.54 -1.00
CA SER A 1073 11.58 -26.45 -1.09
C SER A 1073 13.00 -26.95 -1.40
N ALA A 1074 13.38 -28.14 -0.91
CA ALA A 1074 14.68 -28.74 -1.21
C ALA A 1074 14.75 -29.29 -2.64
N LEU A 1075 13.62 -29.77 -3.19
CA LEU A 1075 13.50 -30.25 -4.56
C LEU A 1075 13.47 -29.11 -5.58
N THR A 1076 12.88 -27.95 -5.25
CA THR A 1076 12.80 -26.79 -6.17
C THR A 1076 14.03 -25.88 -6.16
N ASN A 1077 14.88 -25.94 -5.12
CA ASN A 1077 16.11 -25.13 -5.01
C ASN A 1077 17.35 -25.85 -5.58
N LYS A 1078 17.23 -27.12 -5.96
CA LYS A 1078 18.23 -27.86 -6.74
C LYS A 1078 17.86 -27.79 -8.21
#